data_AF-A0AAW6YBP9-F1
#
_entry.id   AF-A0AAW6YBP9-F1
#
_cell.length_a   1.000
_cell.length_b   1.000
_cell.length_c   1.000
_cell.angle_alpha   90.00
_cell.angle_beta   90.00
_cell.angle_gamma   90.00
#
_symmetry.space_group_name_H-M   'P 1'
#
loop_
_entity.id
_entity.type
_entity.pdbx_description
1 polymer ?
#
loop_
_entity_poly.entity_id
_entity_poly.type
_entity_poly.pdbx_seq_one_letter_code
_entity_poly.pdbx_strand_id
1 'polypeptide(L)'
;MNKVFKVIWNHATQTWTAVSEISHAHGKKSASDKRKAVAAAVAAAGALMASGAAQAGVETSASTITIKSDNIGNVVGTNQGISNINIGTGANTYRNNGNNVVSHDSIAVGTNATGTGDKAVAIGKDAKAIQENGVAVGFGATNESIDSVAIGTKATSGKDMDVAIGKQANASGGESLAFGSGSKASGQATIAVGKSSNASGSSAVSVGYESAAAGDNAVAVGKNTTASATNAVAVGLRATATGTRAIATGAGSTASGEQSLATGFTAKALGNNSVAHGNAAIANKAADIAVGYNAKADGASAGSDGDGVVNNAGSAMAIGTAAQAEGIVATAIGERAQALANGAVALGGDAQAKKGSDVAIGRGSVADGISASAFGPAAKANGKYSVALGVQSNAASTQAIALGRGAQANGGEYATALGNDAQATARNTLALGTEAKSTIENSVALGNGSTTSKFVPTNSGTVGGYTYGGFAGATSGLNNGAVLSVGSAGKERQIQNVAAGRISQTSTDAINGSQLFAVANRIENLNPFVFSGHNESGSSPDVGRYTYDPKSNAGNTLKLIAGEGLKMTSNGTNEYTLSVVGGGAKGEKGDAGPAGPKGEKGDAGPAGPKGDTGEKGDSARGLAVGVEDNNENGTHTITITNLDDGSITTTIVKDGKNGKDGEAGAKGEKGDKGEAGAKGEKGDKGDQGEAGAKGEKGDKGDQGEAGAKGEKGDKGDQGEAGAKGEKGDKGD
;
A
#
# COMPACT_ATOMS: atom_id res chain seq x y z
N MET A 1 4.40 94.25 11.52
CA MET A 1 4.51 95.05 12.76
C MET A 1 4.88 94.13 13.90
N ASN A 2 6.06 94.27 14.48
CA ASN A 2 6.48 93.44 15.61
C ASN A 2 5.77 93.92 16.87
N LYS A 3 4.94 93.07 17.49
CA LYS A 3 4.44 93.29 18.85
C LYS A 3 5.43 92.66 19.82
N VAL A 4 6.11 93.48 20.61
CA VAL A 4 7.01 93.02 21.67
C VAL A 4 6.17 92.69 22.90
N PHE A 5 6.24 91.44 23.35
CA PHE A 5 5.63 91.00 24.62
C PHE A 5 6.74 90.83 25.66
N LYS A 6 6.51 91.31 26.88
CA LYS A 6 7.42 91.07 28.00
C LYS A 6 6.87 89.92 28.83
N VAL A 7 7.69 88.88 29.00
CA VAL A 7 7.34 87.69 29.78
C VAL A 7 7.94 87.87 31.17
N ILE A 8 7.10 87.81 32.21
CA ILE A 8 7.46 88.09 33.59
C ILE A 8 7.08 86.90 34.47
N TRP A 9 7.94 86.57 35.43
CA TRP A 9 7.71 85.47 36.36
C TRP A 9 6.79 85.90 37.50
N ASN A 10 5.65 85.23 37.66
CA ASN A 10 4.75 85.48 38.77
C ASN A 10 5.07 84.55 39.95
N HIS A 11 5.73 85.10 40.97
CA HIS A 11 6.11 84.36 42.19
C HIS A 11 4.92 83.80 42.99
N ALA A 12 3.71 84.35 42.84
CA ALA A 12 2.53 83.87 43.56
C ALA A 12 1.87 82.63 42.89
N THR A 13 2.08 82.45 41.57
CA THR A 13 1.49 81.34 40.80
C THR A 13 2.51 80.38 40.21
N GLN A 14 3.82 80.61 40.41
CA GLN A 14 4.93 79.80 39.86
C GLN A 14 4.84 79.64 38.32
N THR A 15 4.41 80.69 37.62
CA THR A 15 4.21 80.66 36.16
C THR A 15 4.73 81.92 35.46
N TRP A 16 5.26 81.74 34.26
CA TRP A 16 5.64 82.83 33.35
C TRP A 16 4.39 83.38 32.65
N THR A 17 4.13 84.68 32.82
CA THR A 17 2.99 85.37 32.22
C THR A 17 3.47 86.37 31.17
N ALA A 18 2.92 86.31 29.95
CA ALA A 18 3.18 87.29 28.90
C ALA A 18 2.19 88.46 29.00
N VAL A 19 2.68 89.68 29.14
CA VAL A 19 1.84 90.89 29.26
C VAL A 19 2.10 91.83 28.08
N SER A 20 1.03 92.43 27.55
CA SER A 20 1.07 93.42 26.46
C SER A 20 0.97 94.83 27.03
N GLU A 21 2.00 95.65 26.84
CA GLU A 21 1.96 97.08 27.18
C GLU A 21 1.26 97.87 26.07
N ILE A 22 0.13 98.51 26.39
CA ILE A 22 -0.31 99.81 25.83
C ILE A 22 -1.34 100.43 26.78
N SER A 23 -1.09 101.70 27.13
CA SER A 23 -1.75 102.48 28.19
C SER A 23 -2.91 103.32 27.59
N HIS A 24 -3.90 103.86 28.33
CA HIS A 24 -3.77 104.85 29.42
C HIS A 24 -5.06 104.98 30.24
N ALA A 25 -4.93 105.52 31.46
CA ALA A 25 -6.05 105.98 32.29
C ALA A 25 -6.09 107.51 32.40
N HIS A 26 -7.28 108.10 32.52
CA HIS A 26 -7.49 109.50 32.92
C HIS A 26 -8.52 109.55 34.05
N GLY A 27 -8.28 110.42 35.06
CA GLY A 27 -8.97 110.33 36.34
C GLY A 27 -9.92 111.49 36.70
N LYS A 28 -10.87 111.15 37.58
CA LYS A 28 -11.55 111.96 38.63
C LYS A 28 -12.07 113.38 38.30
N LYS A 29 -13.37 113.58 38.56
CA LYS A 29 -13.86 114.71 39.38
C LYS A 29 -15.15 114.34 40.15
N SER A 30 -15.51 115.16 41.14
CA SER A 30 -16.43 114.84 42.24
C SER A 30 -17.78 115.59 42.17
N ALA A 31 -18.78 114.99 42.83
CA ALA A 31 -20.10 115.48 43.28
C ALA A 31 -20.61 116.90 42.93
N SER A 32 -21.86 116.98 42.42
CA SER A 32 -23.01 117.56 43.17
C SER A 32 -24.33 117.62 42.33
N ASP A 33 -25.46 117.46 43.03
CA ASP A 33 -26.80 117.99 42.76
C ASP A 33 -27.48 117.88 41.39
N LYS A 34 -28.54 117.03 41.32
CA LYS A 34 -29.95 117.50 41.34
C LYS A 34 -30.98 116.34 41.32
N ARG A 35 -31.93 116.35 42.26
CA ARG A 35 -33.16 115.54 42.24
C ARG A 35 -34.37 116.42 41.86
N LYS A 36 -35.14 116.00 40.85
CA LYS A 36 -36.56 116.35 40.54
C LYS A 36 -37.01 115.28 39.51
N ALA A 37 -37.87 114.30 39.80
CA ALA A 37 -39.27 114.30 40.27
C ALA A 37 -40.29 114.52 39.12
N VAL A 38 -41.48 113.91 39.28
CA VAL A 38 -42.61 113.76 38.31
C VAL A 38 -42.44 112.61 37.30
N ALA A 39 -43.44 111.79 36.95
CA ALA A 39 -44.46 110.99 37.67
C ALA A 39 -45.57 110.57 36.68
N ALA A 40 -46.00 109.30 36.78
CA ALA A 40 -47.30 108.73 36.34
C ALA A 40 -47.76 108.80 34.86
N ALA A 41 -47.90 107.61 34.27
CA ALA A 41 -49.07 107.24 33.45
C ALA A 41 -49.38 105.74 33.66
N VAL A 42 -50.60 105.42 34.06
CA VAL A 42 -51.12 104.06 34.29
C VAL A 42 -52.52 103.96 33.68
N ALA A 43 -52.90 102.73 33.30
CA ALA A 43 -54.24 102.24 32.96
C ALA A 43 -54.64 102.19 31.48
N ALA A 44 -54.63 100.97 30.93
CA ALA A 44 -55.83 100.35 30.36
C ALA A 44 -55.64 98.81 30.40
N ALA A 45 -56.43 98.13 31.24
CA ALA A 45 -56.50 96.66 31.26
C ALA A 45 -57.74 96.19 30.48
N GLY A 46 -57.72 94.98 29.89
CA GLY A 46 -58.88 94.49 29.16
C GLY A 46 -58.78 93.09 28.55
N ALA A 47 -58.79 92.04 29.40
CA ALA A 47 -59.19 90.64 29.12
C ALA A 47 -58.45 89.88 27.98
N LEU A 48 -58.22 88.56 28.01
CA LEU A 48 -59.13 87.47 28.38
C LEU A 48 -58.34 86.16 28.66
N MET A 49 -58.96 85.24 29.40
CA MET A 49 -58.43 83.98 29.97
C MET A 49 -57.85 82.92 29.00
N ALA A 50 -57.12 81.95 29.59
CA ALA A 50 -56.55 80.69 29.04
C ALA A 50 -55.19 80.82 28.31
N SER A 51 -54.18 79.97 28.53
CA SER A 51 -54.02 78.79 29.42
C SER A 51 -52.54 78.38 29.56
N GLY A 52 -52.18 77.66 30.63
CA GLY A 52 -51.01 76.75 30.71
C GLY A 52 -49.61 77.38 30.79
N ALA A 53 -48.92 77.19 31.92
CA ALA A 53 -47.51 77.59 32.08
C ALA A 53 -46.53 76.46 31.67
N ALA A 54 -45.37 76.83 31.12
CA ALA A 54 -44.19 75.98 31.01
C ALA A 54 -42.93 76.79 31.34
N GLN A 55 -42.07 76.26 32.21
CA GLN A 55 -40.79 76.87 32.58
C GLN A 55 -39.67 75.83 32.59
N ALA A 56 -38.53 76.16 31.97
CA ALA A 56 -37.26 75.46 32.14
C ALA A 56 -36.08 76.41 31.83
N GLY A 57 -35.11 76.52 32.74
CA GLY A 57 -33.82 77.22 32.61
C GLY A 57 -32.79 76.43 33.43
N VAL A 58 -31.57 76.11 32.96
CA VAL A 58 -30.43 76.91 32.45
C VAL A 58 -29.55 77.45 33.58
N GLU A 59 -28.52 76.67 33.96
CA GLU A 59 -27.36 77.14 34.73
C GLU A 59 -26.14 77.31 33.83
N THR A 60 -25.64 78.55 33.76
CA THR A 60 -24.57 78.96 32.83
C THR A 60 -23.14 78.67 33.35
N SER A 61 -22.99 78.33 34.64
CA SER A 61 -21.72 77.85 35.23
C SER A 61 -21.48 76.36 34.97
N ALA A 62 -22.55 75.56 34.95
CA ALA A 62 -22.51 74.10 34.86
C ALA A 62 -22.91 73.51 33.50
N SER A 63 -23.37 74.35 32.55
CA SER A 63 -23.63 74.00 31.14
C SER A 63 -24.76 72.98 30.87
N THR A 64 -25.85 73.01 31.66
CA THR A 64 -27.11 72.26 31.42
C THR A 64 -28.31 73.08 31.96
N ILE A 65 -29.61 72.80 31.73
CA ILE A 65 -30.37 71.84 30.88
C ILE A 65 -31.19 72.71 29.86
N THR A 66 -32.12 72.16 29.04
CA THR A 66 -33.51 72.69 28.83
C THR A 66 -34.24 72.22 27.54
N ILE A 67 -35.54 71.97 27.68
CA ILE A 67 -36.60 71.64 26.68
C ILE A 67 -37.08 72.94 25.97
N LYS A 68 -37.47 72.93 24.69
CA LYS A 68 -37.56 74.15 23.82
C LYS A 68 -38.91 74.27 23.07
N SER A 69 -39.44 75.41 22.61
CA SER A 69 -39.04 76.85 22.63
C SER A 69 -40.30 77.75 22.59
N ASP A 70 -40.14 79.05 22.81
CA ASP A 70 -41.18 80.11 22.85
C ASP A 70 -41.57 80.77 21.49
N ASN A 71 -41.02 80.34 20.35
CA ASN A 71 -41.26 80.97 19.04
C ASN A 71 -41.96 80.03 18.04
N ILE A 72 -43.25 80.28 17.82
CA ILE A 72 -44.16 79.52 16.94
C ILE A 72 -43.65 79.43 15.49
N GLY A 73 -42.83 80.38 15.03
CA GLY A 73 -42.32 80.41 13.65
C GLY A 73 -41.16 79.44 13.35
N ASN A 74 -40.55 78.83 14.37
CA ASN A 74 -39.40 77.91 14.20
C ASN A 74 -39.58 76.56 14.93
N VAL A 75 -40.72 76.34 15.58
CA VAL A 75 -41.21 75.00 15.89
C VAL A 75 -42.10 74.59 14.73
N VAL A 76 -41.69 73.61 13.93
CA VAL A 76 -42.53 73.08 12.86
C VAL A 76 -43.64 72.25 13.52
N GLY A 77 -44.75 72.94 13.82
CA GLY A 77 -46.01 72.43 14.35
C GLY A 77 -45.96 71.69 15.69
N THR A 78 -46.20 72.43 16.77
CA THR A 78 -46.47 71.91 18.13
C THR A 78 -47.71 71.03 18.27
N ASN A 79 -48.46 70.77 17.19
CA ASN A 79 -49.61 69.86 17.14
C ASN A 79 -49.34 68.61 16.27
N GLN A 80 -48.08 68.36 15.88
CA GLN A 80 -47.75 67.41 14.80
C GLN A 80 -46.98 66.17 15.27
N GLY A 81 -47.15 65.79 16.53
CA GLY A 81 -46.68 64.52 17.10
C GLY A 81 -47.20 64.35 18.52
N ILE A 82 -47.43 63.10 18.95
CA ILE A 82 -48.11 62.78 20.22
C ILE A 82 -47.12 62.14 21.18
N SER A 83 -47.08 62.59 22.45
CA SER A 83 -46.21 62.04 23.51
C SER A 83 -44.69 62.08 23.25
N ASN A 84 -44.23 62.89 22.31
CA ASN A 84 -42.82 62.96 21.91
C ASN A 84 -41.90 63.72 22.88
N ILE A 85 -40.60 63.37 22.91
CA ILE A 85 -39.54 64.02 23.70
C ILE A 85 -38.48 64.62 22.77
N ASN A 86 -38.21 65.93 22.89
CA ASN A 86 -37.13 66.62 22.17
C ASN A 86 -36.20 67.37 23.15
N ILE A 87 -34.92 66.97 23.23
CA ILE A 87 -33.93 67.55 24.14
C ILE A 87 -32.61 67.81 23.40
N GLY A 88 -32.35 69.05 23.01
CA GLY A 88 -31.09 69.42 22.34
C GLY A 88 -31.26 70.59 21.36
N THR A 89 -30.19 70.97 20.67
CA THR A 89 -30.26 71.99 19.60
C THR A 89 -30.49 71.29 18.26
N GLY A 90 -31.61 71.58 17.60
CA GLY A 90 -31.99 70.89 16.37
C GLY A 90 -32.47 69.44 16.57
N ALA A 91 -32.78 69.03 17.82
CA ALA A 91 -33.47 67.77 18.07
C ALA A 91 -34.86 67.81 17.42
N ASN A 92 -35.24 66.78 16.67
CA ASN A 92 -36.48 66.71 15.92
C ASN A 92 -37.10 65.31 15.96
N THR A 93 -38.32 65.20 16.50
CA THR A 93 -39.17 64.01 16.34
C THR A 93 -40.27 64.18 15.30
N TYR A 94 -40.46 65.36 14.71
CA TYR A 94 -41.61 65.63 13.83
C TYR A 94 -41.47 64.95 12.47
N ARG A 95 -42.51 64.20 12.10
CA ARG A 95 -42.71 63.53 10.81
C ARG A 95 -44.07 63.93 10.23
N ASN A 96 -44.13 64.15 8.92
CA ASN A 96 -45.38 64.40 8.20
C ASN A 96 -45.30 63.81 6.79
N ASN A 97 -46.03 62.71 6.59
CA ASN A 97 -46.08 61.99 5.31
C ASN A 97 -47.40 62.27 4.56
N GLY A 98 -48.08 63.39 4.85
CA GLY A 98 -49.44 63.68 4.41
C GLY A 98 -50.51 63.00 5.27
N ASN A 99 -51.79 63.25 4.98
CA ASN A 99 -52.97 62.63 5.62
C ASN A 99 -52.95 62.57 7.17
N ASN A 100 -52.50 63.63 7.84
CA ASN A 100 -52.35 63.69 9.31
C ASN A 100 -51.45 62.61 9.94
N VAL A 101 -50.60 61.92 9.16
CA VAL A 101 -49.68 60.92 9.72
C VAL A 101 -48.51 61.62 10.42
N VAL A 102 -48.64 61.72 11.74
CA VAL A 102 -47.68 62.29 12.70
C VAL A 102 -46.90 61.19 13.42
N SER A 103 -45.84 61.56 14.15
CA SER A 103 -45.06 60.64 15.00
C SER A 103 -45.62 60.51 16.42
N HIS A 104 -45.49 59.32 17.02
CA HIS A 104 -46.01 58.98 18.34
C HIS A 104 -44.91 58.41 19.25
N ASP A 105 -44.90 58.81 20.52
CA ASP A 105 -44.02 58.26 21.59
C ASP A 105 -42.51 58.28 21.27
N SER A 106 -42.08 59.16 20.35
CA SER A 106 -40.70 59.22 19.85
C SER A 106 -39.79 60.06 20.73
N ILE A 107 -38.50 59.71 20.78
CA ILE A 107 -37.47 60.35 21.60
C ILE A 107 -36.32 60.85 20.71
N ALA A 108 -35.98 62.14 20.81
CA ALA A 108 -34.79 62.75 20.21
C ALA A 108 -33.98 63.53 21.26
N VAL A 109 -32.77 63.05 21.59
CA VAL A 109 -31.89 63.64 22.61
C VAL A 109 -30.49 63.87 22.04
N GLY A 110 -30.12 65.13 21.81
CA GLY A 110 -28.81 65.52 21.30
C GLY A 110 -28.85 66.68 20.30
N THR A 111 -27.69 67.17 19.90
CA THR A 111 -27.60 68.17 18.82
C THR A 111 -27.89 67.50 17.48
N ASN A 112 -28.91 67.97 16.76
CA ASN A 112 -29.41 67.40 15.50
C ASN A 112 -29.84 65.91 15.61
N ALA A 113 -30.32 65.46 16.77
CA ALA A 113 -30.90 64.13 16.90
C ALA A 113 -32.28 64.07 16.18
N THR A 114 -32.52 63.06 15.35
CA THR A 114 -33.75 62.92 14.55
C THR A 114 -34.47 61.62 14.91
N GLY A 115 -35.53 61.69 15.72
CA GLY A 115 -36.33 60.54 16.15
C GLY A 115 -37.72 60.58 15.53
N THR A 116 -37.83 60.43 14.21
CA THR A 116 -39.07 60.70 13.46
C THR A 116 -39.98 59.48 13.27
N GLY A 117 -39.47 58.28 13.55
CA GLY A 117 -40.28 57.07 13.57
C GLY A 117 -41.13 56.96 14.83
N ASP A 118 -42.23 56.22 14.77
CA ASP A 118 -43.13 56.03 15.91
C ASP A 118 -42.44 55.10 16.94
N LYS A 119 -42.49 55.46 18.22
CA LYS A 119 -41.76 54.83 19.34
C LYS A 119 -40.23 54.82 19.16
N ALA A 120 -39.69 55.58 18.21
CA ALA A 120 -38.27 55.58 17.88
C ALA A 120 -37.42 56.32 18.92
N VAL A 121 -36.17 55.89 19.12
CA VAL A 121 -35.25 56.43 20.14
C VAL A 121 -33.93 56.87 19.50
N ALA A 122 -33.77 58.17 19.25
CA ALA A 122 -32.54 58.78 18.74
C ALA A 122 -31.79 59.54 19.85
N ILE A 123 -30.62 59.04 20.27
CA ILE A 123 -29.83 59.62 21.37
C ILE A 123 -28.37 59.83 20.92
N GLY A 124 -27.94 61.08 20.78
CA GLY A 124 -26.57 61.45 20.42
C GLY A 124 -26.53 62.61 19.42
N LYS A 125 -25.34 63.18 19.21
CA LYS A 125 -25.15 64.19 18.16
C LYS A 125 -25.33 63.55 16.77
N ASP A 126 -26.18 64.16 15.95
CA ASP A 126 -26.54 63.72 14.59
C ASP A 126 -27.10 62.28 14.52
N ALA A 127 -27.60 61.72 15.63
CA ALA A 127 -28.23 60.40 15.69
C ALA A 127 -29.60 60.40 15.00
N LYS A 128 -29.96 59.32 14.29
CA LYS A 128 -31.19 59.25 13.47
C LYS A 128 -31.89 57.91 13.66
N ALA A 129 -33.13 57.93 14.14
CA ALA A 129 -34.04 56.79 14.11
C ALA A 129 -35.33 57.22 13.41
N ILE A 130 -35.49 56.80 12.15
CA ILE A 130 -36.48 57.42 11.24
C ILE A 130 -37.73 56.57 10.99
N GLN A 131 -37.73 55.30 11.41
CA GLN A 131 -38.83 54.34 11.24
C GLN A 131 -39.35 53.80 12.59
N GLU A 132 -40.49 53.12 12.56
CA GLU A 132 -41.16 52.60 13.75
C GLU A 132 -40.26 51.65 14.58
N ASN A 133 -40.34 51.78 15.91
CA ASN A 133 -39.55 51.03 16.91
C ASN A 133 -38.02 51.16 16.76
N GLY A 134 -37.54 52.07 15.91
CA GLY A 134 -36.13 52.21 15.59
C GLY A 134 -35.29 52.79 16.73
N VAL A 135 -34.11 52.23 16.99
CA VAL A 135 -33.19 52.72 18.03
C VAL A 135 -31.88 53.19 17.38
N ALA A 136 -31.44 54.42 17.68
CA ALA A 136 -30.18 54.99 17.21
C ALA A 136 -29.46 55.73 18.35
N VAL A 137 -28.42 55.11 18.93
CA VAL A 137 -27.71 55.66 20.10
C VAL A 137 -26.22 55.84 19.80
N GLY A 138 -25.76 57.09 19.71
CA GLY A 138 -24.35 57.45 19.50
C GLY A 138 -24.14 58.57 18.48
N PHE A 139 -22.91 59.07 18.37
CA PHE A 139 -22.56 60.10 17.39
C PHE A 139 -22.80 59.58 15.96
N GLY A 140 -23.76 60.16 15.24
CA GLY A 140 -24.11 59.77 13.88
C GLY A 140 -24.66 58.34 13.73
N ALA A 141 -25.14 57.72 14.80
CA ALA A 141 -25.83 56.42 14.71
C ALA A 141 -27.09 56.57 13.84
N THR A 142 -27.36 55.62 12.94
CA THR A 142 -28.47 55.72 11.97
C THR A 142 -29.25 54.40 11.92
N ASN A 143 -30.52 54.45 12.28
CA ASN A 143 -31.54 53.44 11.99
C ASN A 143 -32.32 53.92 10.76
N GLU A 144 -32.50 53.05 9.77
CA GLU A 144 -33.17 53.35 8.48
C GLU A 144 -34.44 52.51 8.25
N SER A 145 -34.69 51.49 9.09
CA SER A 145 -35.77 50.48 8.96
C SER A 145 -36.44 50.11 10.29
N ILE A 146 -37.57 49.40 10.22
CA ILE A 146 -38.46 49.09 11.33
C ILE A 146 -37.83 48.07 12.29
N ASP A 147 -38.14 48.14 13.59
CA ASP A 147 -37.70 47.19 14.63
C ASP A 147 -36.17 47.00 14.74
N SER A 148 -35.37 47.94 14.21
CA SER A 148 -33.91 47.81 14.07
C SER A 148 -33.12 48.73 14.99
N VAL A 149 -31.92 48.29 15.41
CA VAL A 149 -31.11 48.90 16.47
C VAL A 149 -29.72 49.27 15.96
N ALA A 150 -29.32 50.54 16.11
CA ALA A 150 -28.00 51.07 15.78
C ALA A 150 -27.36 51.76 17.00
N ILE A 151 -26.36 51.14 17.63
CA ILE A 151 -25.69 51.67 18.84
C ILE A 151 -24.19 51.82 18.59
N GLY A 152 -23.70 53.05 18.58
CA GLY A 152 -22.27 53.38 18.47
C GLY A 152 -21.98 54.54 17.53
N THR A 153 -20.73 55.01 17.53
CA THR A 153 -20.28 56.07 16.62
C THR A 153 -20.40 55.63 15.17
N LYS A 154 -21.32 56.24 14.42
CA LYS A 154 -21.64 55.90 13.02
C LYS A 154 -22.04 54.43 12.82
N ALA A 155 -22.74 53.83 13.79
CA ALA A 155 -23.40 52.55 13.59
C ALA A 155 -24.60 52.71 12.65
N THR A 156 -24.89 51.72 11.80
CA THR A 156 -26.01 51.75 10.84
C THR A 156 -26.80 50.44 10.88
N SER A 157 -28.13 50.53 11.07
CA SER A 157 -29.08 49.44 10.82
C SER A 157 -29.97 49.79 9.63
N GLY A 158 -29.81 49.06 8.51
CA GLY A 158 -30.33 49.43 7.19
C GLY A 158 -31.66 48.77 6.80
N LYS A 159 -31.98 47.59 7.36
CA LYS A 159 -33.21 46.84 7.09
C LYS A 159 -33.91 46.40 8.37
N ASP A 160 -35.11 45.85 8.20
CA ASP A 160 -35.97 45.47 9.32
C ASP A 160 -35.29 44.43 10.23
N MET A 161 -35.49 44.59 11.54
CA MET A 161 -34.90 43.76 12.60
C MET A 161 -33.35 43.69 12.63
N ASP A 162 -32.64 44.54 11.88
CA ASP A 162 -31.17 44.61 11.92
C ASP A 162 -30.66 45.15 13.28
N VAL A 163 -29.53 44.62 13.78
CA VAL A 163 -28.89 45.04 15.02
C VAL A 163 -27.41 45.34 14.79
N ALA A 164 -27.04 46.62 14.75
CA ALA A 164 -25.67 47.11 14.60
C ALA A 164 -25.16 47.74 15.90
N ILE A 165 -24.17 47.12 16.55
CA ILE A 165 -23.60 47.59 17.83
C ILE A 165 -22.07 47.72 17.71
N GLY A 166 -21.58 48.96 17.70
CA GLY A 166 -20.16 49.29 17.68
C GLY A 166 -19.82 50.49 16.80
N LYS A 167 -18.59 51.02 16.94
CA LYS A 167 -18.12 52.11 16.07
C LYS A 167 -18.06 51.62 14.62
N GLN A 168 -18.86 52.21 13.73
CA GLN A 168 -18.97 51.85 12.32
C GLN A 168 -19.47 50.41 12.09
N ALA A 169 -20.21 49.83 13.03
CA ALA A 169 -20.97 48.60 12.78
C ALA A 169 -22.04 48.86 11.72
N ASN A 170 -22.22 47.93 10.78
CA ASN A 170 -23.20 48.05 9.69
C ASN A 170 -23.95 46.73 9.54
N ALA A 171 -25.21 46.72 9.96
CA ALA A 171 -26.17 45.67 9.65
C ALA A 171 -27.08 46.20 8.53
N SER A 172 -27.13 45.48 7.41
CA SER A 172 -27.90 45.85 6.22
C SER A 172 -28.53 44.62 5.53
N GLY A 173 -28.54 43.48 6.22
CA GLY A 173 -29.01 42.20 5.71
C GLY A 173 -30.52 42.10 5.66
N GLY A 174 -31.19 42.61 6.70
CA GLY A 174 -32.51 42.17 7.13
C GLY A 174 -32.34 41.00 8.11
N GLU A 175 -32.91 41.10 9.31
CA GLU A 175 -32.74 40.13 10.40
C GLU A 175 -31.27 39.89 10.79
N SER A 176 -30.37 40.86 10.58
CA SER A 176 -28.92 40.66 10.68
C SER A 176 -28.27 41.34 11.89
N LEU A 177 -27.26 40.69 12.50
CA LEU A 177 -26.52 41.16 13.67
C LEU A 177 -25.08 41.54 13.29
N ALA A 178 -24.70 42.82 13.46
CA ALA A 178 -23.33 43.31 13.33
C ALA A 178 -22.83 43.86 14.67
N PHE A 179 -22.03 43.08 15.42
CA PHE A 179 -21.50 43.46 16.73
C PHE A 179 -19.97 43.62 16.70
N GLY A 180 -19.46 44.85 16.81
CA GLY A 180 -18.04 45.15 16.84
C GLY A 180 -17.69 46.45 16.11
N SER A 181 -16.43 46.89 16.20
CA SER A 181 -16.01 48.07 15.42
C SER A 181 -15.78 47.68 13.96
N GLY A 182 -16.51 48.29 13.04
CA GLY A 182 -16.43 47.98 11.61
C GLY A 182 -16.97 46.61 11.23
N SER A 183 -17.72 45.93 12.11
CA SER A 183 -18.41 44.67 11.76
C SER A 183 -19.47 44.94 10.69
N LYS A 184 -19.58 44.04 9.70
CA LYS A 184 -20.52 44.15 8.59
C LYS A 184 -21.36 42.87 8.47
N ALA A 185 -22.67 43.00 8.58
CA ALA A 185 -23.65 41.93 8.35
C ALA A 185 -24.54 42.38 7.19
N SER A 186 -24.27 41.91 5.97
CA SER A 186 -24.96 42.38 4.75
C SER A 186 -25.71 41.31 3.97
N GLY A 187 -25.55 40.04 4.33
CA GLY A 187 -26.45 38.97 3.89
C GLY A 187 -27.69 38.91 4.79
N GLN A 188 -28.81 38.41 4.26
CA GLN A 188 -30.03 38.20 5.07
C GLN A 188 -29.77 37.23 6.22
N ALA A 189 -30.36 37.46 7.40
CA ALA A 189 -30.26 36.61 8.58
C ALA A 189 -28.82 36.27 9.01
N THR A 190 -27.88 37.21 8.85
CA THR A 190 -26.44 37.01 9.13
C THR A 190 -26.02 37.39 10.54
N ILE A 191 -24.92 36.80 11.00
CA ILE A 191 -24.25 37.14 12.27
C ILE A 191 -22.80 37.54 11.97
N ALA A 192 -22.41 38.77 12.30
CA ALA A 192 -21.04 39.29 12.19
C ALA A 192 -20.58 39.84 13.56
N VAL A 193 -19.76 39.08 14.29
CA VAL A 193 -19.31 39.44 15.65
C VAL A 193 -17.79 39.56 15.72
N GLY A 194 -17.29 40.78 15.90
CA GLY A 194 -15.87 41.08 16.06
C GLY A 194 -15.45 42.38 15.37
N LYS A 195 -14.23 42.84 15.63
CA LYS A 195 -13.69 43.99 14.90
C LYS A 195 -13.44 43.59 13.44
N SER A 196 -14.07 44.31 12.52
CA SER A 196 -13.98 44.09 11.07
C SER A 196 -14.41 42.69 10.61
N SER A 197 -15.25 41.99 11.37
CA SER A 197 -15.92 40.75 10.91
C SER A 197 -16.91 41.07 9.79
N ASN A 198 -16.90 40.31 8.70
CA ASN A 198 -17.79 40.46 7.56
C ASN A 198 -18.61 39.18 7.33
N ALA A 199 -19.93 39.27 7.36
CA ALA A 199 -20.86 38.21 6.95
C ALA A 199 -21.70 38.75 5.78
N SER A 200 -21.49 38.20 4.57
CA SER A 200 -22.11 38.73 3.34
C SER A 200 -22.92 37.71 2.54
N GLY A 201 -22.75 36.40 2.77
CA GLY A 201 -23.66 35.38 2.25
C GLY A 201 -24.93 35.29 3.11
N SER A 202 -26.02 34.78 2.56
CA SER A 202 -27.28 34.59 3.31
C SER A 202 -27.10 33.55 4.43
N SER A 203 -27.71 33.77 5.61
CA SER A 203 -27.58 32.91 6.79
C SER A 203 -26.14 32.63 7.27
N ALA A 204 -25.17 33.47 6.86
CA ALA A 204 -23.76 33.29 7.18
C ALA A 204 -23.37 33.78 8.57
N VAL A 205 -22.39 33.12 9.18
CA VAL A 205 -21.88 33.40 10.54
C VAL A 205 -20.40 33.73 10.47
N SER A 206 -20.01 34.94 10.87
CA SER A 206 -18.64 35.45 10.88
C SER A 206 -18.27 35.94 12.28
N VAL A 207 -17.43 35.22 13.00
CA VAL A 207 -17.08 35.52 14.40
C VAL A 207 -15.56 35.61 14.57
N GLY A 208 -15.04 36.82 14.78
CA GLY A 208 -13.62 37.05 15.05
C GLY A 208 -13.09 38.39 14.55
N TYR A 209 -11.79 38.60 14.74
CA TYR A 209 -11.07 39.75 14.20
C TYR A 209 -10.80 39.52 12.72
N GLU A 210 -11.28 40.40 11.84
CA GLU A 210 -11.12 40.27 10.37
C GLU A 210 -11.61 38.91 9.80
N SER A 211 -12.63 38.30 10.41
CA SER A 211 -13.29 37.09 9.86
C SER A 211 -14.17 37.43 8.66
N ALA A 212 -14.28 36.53 7.67
CA ALA A 212 -15.08 36.71 6.47
C ALA A 212 -15.89 35.44 6.13
N ALA A 213 -17.22 35.50 6.25
CA ALA A 213 -18.15 34.47 5.78
C ALA A 213 -18.92 35.03 4.58
N ALA A 214 -18.51 34.67 3.37
CA ALA A 214 -19.00 35.28 2.13
C ALA A 214 -19.94 34.39 1.31
N GLY A 215 -19.91 33.07 1.52
CA GLY A 215 -20.87 32.15 0.90
C GLY A 215 -22.14 31.97 1.73
N ASP A 216 -23.22 31.51 1.11
CA ASP A 216 -24.48 31.24 1.81
C ASP A 216 -24.33 30.07 2.80
N ASN A 217 -24.93 30.20 3.98
CA ASN A 217 -24.75 29.32 5.14
C ASN A 217 -23.29 29.11 5.57
N ALA A 218 -22.36 29.98 5.16
CA ALA A 218 -20.94 29.82 5.48
C ALA A 218 -20.66 30.20 6.94
N VAL A 219 -19.70 29.52 7.57
CA VAL A 219 -19.29 29.73 8.96
C VAL A 219 -17.79 30.05 9.00
N ALA A 220 -17.42 31.25 9.42
CA ALA A 220 -16.03 31.69 9.60
C ALA A 220 -15.78 32.11 11.05
N VAL A 221 -15.05 31.30 11.83
CA VAL A 221 -14.82 31.53 13.27
C VAL A 221 -13.33 31.57 13.61
N GLY A 222 -12.81 32.76 13.88
CA GLY A 222 -11.42 32.98 14.27
C GLY A 222 -10.85 34.29 13.75
N LYS A 223 -9.59 34.54 14.09
CA LYS A 223 -8.86 35.70 13.55
C LYS A 223 -8.44 35.45 12.09
N ASN A 224 -8.76 36.36 11.18
CA ASN A 224 -8.43 36.33 9.75
C ASN A 224 -8.91 35.03 9.06
N THR A 225 -10.07 34.49 9.45
CA THR A 225 -10.68 33.31 8.82
C THR A 225 -11.51 33.66 7.60
N THR A 226 -11.49 32.80 6.58
CA THR A 226 -12.29 32.99 5.35
C THR A 226 -13.10 31.73 5.04
N ALA A 227 -14.43 31.85 4.99
CA ALA A 227 -15.33 30.84 4.43
C ALA A 227 -16.07 31.48 3.23
N SER A 228 -15.59 31.25 2.01
CA SER A 228 -16.01 32.03 0.83
C SER A 228 -17.03 31.37 -0.08
N ALA A 229 -17.35 30.09 0.12
CA ALA A 229 -18.26 29.30 -0.71
C ALA A 229 -19.47 28.79 0.08
N THR A 230 -20.51 28.38 -0.63
CA THR A 230 -21.77 27.93 -0.04
C THR A 230 -21.57 26.70 0.85
N ASN A 231 -22.14 26.75 2.06
CA ASN A 231 -21.99 25.77 3.14
C ASN A 231 -20.52 25.51 3.57
N ALA A 232 -19.59 26.44 3.30
CA ALA A 232 -18.20 26.29 3.71
C ALA A 232 -18.00 26.63 5.21
N VAL A 233 -17.12 25.90 5.89
CA VAL A 233 -16.84 26.07 7.32
C VAL A 233 -15.34 26.28 7.53
N ALA A 234 -14.94 27.43 8.08
CA ALA A 234 -13.56 27.78 8.40
C ALA A 234 -13.42 28.15 9.89
N VAL A 235 -12.67 27.37 10.67
CA VAL A 235 -12.53 27.57 12.13
C VAL A 235 -11.07 27.53 12.57
N GLY A 236 -10.59 28.60 13.21
CA GLY A 236 -9.23 28.74 13.74
C GLY A 236 -8.41 29.84 13.07
N LEU A 237 -7.35 30.33 13.73
CA LEU A 237 -6.52 31.45 13.23
C LEU A 237 -6.07 31.22 11.77
N ARG A 238 -6.49 32.08 10.83
CA ARG A 238 -6.17 31.99 9.39
C ARG A 238 -6.68 30.72 8.68
N ALA A 239 -7.70 30.04 9.22
CA ALA A 239 -8.38 28.95 8.51
C ALA A 239 -9.12 29.47 7.27
N THR A 240 -9.04 28.73 6.16
CA THR A 240 -9.58 29.15 4.85
C THR A 240 -10.35 27.99 4.21
N ALA A 241 -11.66 28.15 4.02
CA ALA A 241 -12.51 27.22 3.29
C ALA A 241 -13.08 27.92 2.03
N THR A 242 -12.61 27.53 0.85
CA THR A 242 -12.98 28.18 -0.43
C THR A 242 -13.75 27.26 -1.39
N GLY A 243 -13.80 25.95 -1.14
CA GLY A 243 -14.61 25.03 -1.92
C GLY A 243 -16.05 24.93 -1.41
N THR A 244 -17.00 24.64 -2.30
CA THR A 244 -18.41 24.39 -1.94
C THR A 244 -18.48 23.25 -0.93
N ARG A 245 -19.17 23.44 0.20
CA ARG A 245 -19.26 22.45 1.31
C ARG A 245 -17.91 22.02 1.89
N ALA A 246 -16.84 22.81 1.71
CA ALA A 246 -15.52 22.50 2.25
C ALA A 246 -15.41 22.86 3.74
N ILE A 247 -14.64 22.08 4.50
CA ILE A 247 -14.45 22.25 5.95
C ILE A 247 -12.94 22.40 6.23
N ALA A 248 -12.53 23.56 6.72
CA ALA A 248 -11.18 23.88 7.17
C ALA A 248 -11.18 24.16 8.68
N THR A 249 -10.56 23.30 9.48
CA THR A 249 -10.44 23.50 10.94
C THR A 249 -9.00 23.37 11.42
N GLY A 250 -8.55 24.33 12.22
CA GLY A 250 -7.17 24.44 12.69
C GLY A 250 -6.49 25.72 12.21
N ALA A 251 -5.44 26.14 12.92
CA ALA A 251 -4.75 27.38 12.55
C ALA A 251 -4.00 27.20 11.21
N GLY A 252 -4.31 28.05 10.24
CA GLY A 252 -3.75 28.02 8.89
C GLY A 252 -4.23 26.86 8.00
N SER A 253 -5.27 26.10 8.39
CA SER A 253 -5.81 25.02 7.54
C SER A 253 -6.49 25.58 6.28
N THR A 254 -6.34 24.92 5.14
CA THR A 254 -6.93 25.32 3.85
C THR A 254 -7.72 24.17 3.23
N ALA A 255 -9.02 24.35 3.02
CA ALA A 255 -9.89 23.43 2.30
C ALA A 255 -10.43 24.13 1.04
N SER A 256 -9.79 23.86 -0.11
CA SER A 256 -10.06 24.59 -1.36
C SER A 256 -10.80 23.79 -2.42
N GLY A 257 -10.76 22.46 -2.37
CA GLY A 257 -11.59 21.62 -3.23
C GLY A 257 -13.04 21.56 -2.76
N GLU A 258 -13.97 21.29 -3.67
CA GLU A 258 -15.36 21.06 -3.29
C GLU A 258 -15.49 19.81 -2.41
N GLN A 259 -16.36 19.86 -1.40
CA GLN A 259 -16.57 18.78 -0.42
C GLN A 259 -15.28 18.33 0.30
N SER A 260 -14.22 19.15 0.32
CA SER A 260 -12.93 18.79 0.93
C SER A 260 -12.89 19.02 2.44
N LEU A 261 -12.04 18.28 3.14
CA LEU A 261 -11.87 18.33 4.60
C LEU A 261 -10.40 18.56 4.96
N ALA A 262 -10.06 19.75 5.44
CA ALA A 262 -8.75 20.07 6.02
C ALA A 262 -8.87 20.23 7.54
N THR A 263 -8.15 19.40 8.30
CA THR A 263 -8.22 19.35 9.77
C THR A 263 -6.82 19.27 10.35
N GLY A 264 -6.40 20.27 11.13
CA GLY A 264 -5.08 20.36 11.76
C GLY A 264 -4.30 21.64 11.44
N PHE A 265 -3.20 21.87 12.15
CA PHE A 265 -2.34 23.03 11.92
C PHE A 265 -1.77 22.99 10.49
N THR A 266 -2.03 24.02 9.69
CA THR A 266 -1.56 24.14 8.29
C THR A 266 -1.93 22.98 7.34
N ALA A 267 -2.94 22.17 7.67
CA ALA A 267 -3.44 21.09 6.80
C ALA A 267 -4.04 21.65 5.50
N LYS A 268 -3.88 20.96 4.37
CA LYS A 268 -4.31 21.43 3.03
C LYS A 268 -5.06 20.35 2.26
N ALA A 269 -6.36 20.52 2.08
CA ALA A 269 -7.19 19.69 1.20
C ALA A 269 -7.53 20.51 -0.06
N LEU A 270 -6.75 20.32 -1.13
CA LEU A 270 -6.78 21.19 -2.31
C LEU A 270 -7.64 20.64 -3.44
N GLY A 271 -7.77 19.31 -3.56
CA GLY A 271 -8.61 18.67 -4.58
C GLY A 271 -10.06 18.44 -4.12
N ASN A 272 -10.97 18.29 -5.08
CA ASN A 272 -12.37 17.97 -4.79
C ASN A 272 -12.48 16.62 -4.06
N ASN A 273 -13.37 16.51 -3.08
CA ASN A 273 -13.57 15.32 -2.24
C ASN A 273 -12.30 14.86 -1.47
N SER A 274 -11.25 15.69 -1.40
CA SER A 274 -10.00 15.33 -0.72
C SER A 274 -10.07 15.50 0.80
N VAL A 275 -9.26 14.72 1.52
CA VAL A 275 -9.17 14.73 2.99
C VAL A 275 -7.73 14.94 3.40
N ALA A 276 -7.46 16.00 4.16
CA ALA A 276 -6.18 16.26 4.83
C ALA A 276 -6.41 16.34 6.35
N HIS A 277 -5.95 15.31 7.08
CA HIS A 277 -6.12 15.19 8.53
C HIS A 277 -4.77 15.05 9.24
N GLY A 278 -4.35 16.09 9.96
CA GLY A 278 -3.08 16.12 10.68
C GLY A 278 -2.33 17.43 10.48
N ASN A 279 -1.35 17.68 11.35
CA ASN A 279 -0.49 18.85 11.23
C ASN A 279 0.34 18.75 9.93
N ALA A 280 0.22 19.76 9.07
CA ALA A 280 0.83 19.85 7.75
C ALA A 280 0.51 18.67 6.79
N ALA A 281 -0.62 17.98 6.99
CA ALA A 281 -1.12 17.01 6.01
C ALA A 281 -1.54 17.73 4.71
N ILE A 282 -1.24 17.15 3.55
CA ILE A 282 -1.51 17.74 2.23
C ILE A 282 -2.15 16.68 1.31
N ALA A 283 -3.35 16.97 0.81
CA ALA A 283 -4.04 16.21 -0.23
C ALA A 283 -4.24 17.11 -1.46
N ASN A 284 -3.50 16.85 -2.54
CA ASN A 284 -3.35 17.78 -3.67
C ASN A 284 -4.38 17.59 -4.80
N LYS A 285 -4.85 16.36 -5.05
CA LYS A 285 -5.73 16.00 -6.18
C LYS A 285 -7.11 15.51 -5.71
N ALA A 286 -7.99 15.23 -6.67
CA ALA A 286 -9.36 14.82 -6.37
C ALA A 286 -9.39 13.47 -5.62
N ALA A 287 -10.23 13.36 -4.60
CA ALA A 287 -10.34 12.18 -3.73
C ALA A 287 -9.02 11.73 -3.04
N ASP A 288 -7.97 12.55 -3.04
CA ASP A 288 -6.73 12.25 -2.30
C ASP A 288 -6.99 12.25 -0.77
N ILE A 289 -6.38 11.30 -0.06
CA ILE A 289 -6.50 11.12 1.39
C ILE A 289 -5.11 11.19 2.02
N ALA A 290 -4.84 12.25 2.79
CA ALA A 290 -3.62 12.44 3.55
C ALA A 290 -3.93 12.48 5.06
N VAL A 291 -3.42 11.50 5.83
CA VAL A 291 -3.71 11.37 7.27
C VAL A 291 -2.40 11.18 8.05
N GLY A 292 -2.02 12.16 8.86
CA GLY A 292 -0.80 12.12 9.69
C GLY A 292 0.01 13.42 9.65
N TYR A 293 1.06 13.50 10.48
CA TYR A 293 1.99 14.63 10.47
C TYR A 293 2.81 14.64 9.18
N ASN A 294 2.74 15.72 8.39
CA ASN A 294 3.36 15.82 7.06
C ASN A 294 2.99 14.69 6.08
N ALA A 295 1.83 14.05 6.23
CA ALA A 295 1.34 13.10 5.22
C ALA A 295 1.05 13.84 3.90
N LYS A 296 1.51 13.31 2.76
CA LYS A 296 1.35 13.91 1.43
C LYS A 296 0.71 12.91 0.47
N ALA A 297 -0.54 13.17 0.09
CA ALA A 297 -1.19 12.55 -1.05
C ALA A 297 -1.23 13.54 -2.23
N ASP A 298 -0.73 13.11 -3.37
CA ASP A 298 -0.59 13.93 -4.57
C ASP A 298 -0.73 13.03 -5.80
N GLY A 299 -1.96 12.53 -6.05
CA GLY A 299 -2.27 11.54 -7.08
C GLY A 299 -2.15 12.04 -8.52
N ALA A 300 -1.03 12.65 -8.88
CA ALA A 300 -0.72 13.06 -10.23
C ALA A 300 -0.44 11.84 -11.11
N SER A 301 -0.57 12.00 -12.43
CA SER A 301 -0.07 11.00 -13.38
C SER A 301 1.47 11.02 -13.35
N ALA A 302 2.05 10.07 -12.60
CA ALA A 302 3.48 9.92 -12.42
C ALA A 302 4.06 8.99 -13.51
N GLY A 303 3.87 9.38 -14.77
CA GLY A 303 4.35 8.66 -15.95
C GLY A 303 3.31 7.76 -16.61
N SER A 304 3.73 7.11 -17.70
CA SER A 304 2.92 6.19 -18.51
C SER A 304 3.06 4.75 -18.02
N ASP A 305 2.01 4.18 -17.46
CA ASP A 305 1.93 2.74 -17.22
C ASP A 305 1.69 2.00 -18.53
N GLY A 306 2.25 0.80 -18.66
CA GLY A 306 2.28 0.05 -19.92
C GLY A 306 0.94 -0.44 -20.45
N ASP A 307 -0.14 -0.36 -19.66
CA ASP A 307 -1.42 -1.04 -19.93
C ASP A 307 -2.67 -0.13 -19.94
N GLY A 308 -2.53 1.20 -19.90
CA GLY A 308 -3.67 2.08 -20.20
C GLY A 308 -3.64 3.49 -19.64
N VAL A 309 -4.43 4.38 -20.28
CA VAL A 309 -4.61 5.77 -19.85
C VAL A 309 -5.66 5.84 -18.74
N VAL A 310 -5.23 5.78 -17.48
CA VAL A 310 -6.09 6.20 -16.35
C VAL A 310 -6.27 7.70 -16.38
N ASN A 311 -7.46 8.14 -16.81
CA ASN A 311 -7.81 9.52 -17.12
C ASN A 311 -8.35 10.33 -15.92
N ASN A 312 -8.20 9.83 -14.70
CA ASN A 312 -8.65 10.50 -13.48
C ASN A 312 -7.48 10.67 -12.49
N ALA A 313 -6.85 11.85 -12.50
CA ALA A 313 -5.80 12.18 -11.53
C ALA A 313 -6.40 12.29 -10.12
N GLY A 314 -5.85 11.53 -9.18
CA GLY A 314 -6.20 11.54 -7.77
C GLY A 314 -6.34 10.16 -7.15
N SER A 315 -7.16 10.09 -6.10
CA SER A 315 -7.38 8.90 -5.27
C SER A 315 -6.10 8.33 -4.63
N ALA A 316 -5.06 9.15 -4.45
CA ALA A 316 -3.86 8.73 -3.72
C ALA A 316 -4.13 8.71 -2.21
N MET A 317 -3.59 7.72 -1.51
CA MET A 317 -3.80 7.52 -0.07
C MET A 317 -2.45 7.50 0.65
N ALA A 318 -2.19 8.50 1.49
CA ALA A 318 -1.00 8.62 2.33
C ALA A 318 -1.40 8.66 3.81
N ILE A 319 -1.19 7.55 4.55
CA ILE A 319 -1.58 7.41 5.95
C ILE A 319 -0.35 7.10 6.81
N GLY A 320 0.05 8.04 7.67
CA GLY A 320 1.20 7.91 8.56
C GLY A 320 2.06 9.18 8.58
N THR A 321 2.92 9.28 9.59
CA THR A 321 3.89 10.38 9.70
C THR A 321 4.83 10.38 8.50
N ALA A 322 4.85 11.47 7.74
CA ALA A 322 5.62 11.65 6.50
C ALA A 322 5.38 10.57 5.41
N ALA A 323 4.22 9.92 5.42
CA ALA A 323 3.79 9.04 4.33
C ALA A 323 3.59 9.83 3.03
N GLN A 324 3.98 9.27 1.88
CA GLN A 324 3.98 9.94 0.58
C GLN A 324 3.38 9.01 -0.49
N ALA A 325 2.28 9.45 -1.12
CA ALA A 325 1.66 8.78 -2.26
C ALA A 325 1.54 9.76 -3.43
N GLU A 326 2.29 9.53 -4.52
CA GLU A 326 2.50 10.52 -5.60
C GLU A 326 1.95 10.09 -6.98
N GLY A 327 1.44 8.86 -7.10
CA GLY A 327 0.81 8.35 -8.32
C GLY A 327 -0.71 8.21 -8.23
N ILE A 328 -1.37 8.05 -9.37
CA ILE A 328 -2.81 7.76 -9.43
C ILE A 328 -3.11 6.43 -8.72
N VAL A 329 -4.07 6.40 -7.81
CA VAL A 329 -4.39 5.25 -6.92
C VAL A 329 -3.20 4.74 -6.07
N ALA A 330 -2.12 5.53 -5.92
CA ALA A 330 -0.98 5.14 -5.10
C ALA A 330 -1.39 5.05 -3.61
N THR A 331 -0.94 4.01 -2.91
CA THR A 331 -1.30 3.77 -1.50
C THR A 331 -0.04 3.62 -0.65
N ALA A 332 0.24 4.60 0.21
CA ALA A 332 1.34 4.61 1.17
C ALA A 332 0.81 4.63 2.61
N ILE A 333 0.99 3.53 3.35
CA ILE A 333 0.50 3.39 4.73
C ILE A 333 1.66 2.99 5.64
N GLY A 334 2.05 3.88 6.54
CA GLY A 334 3.18 3.69 7.47
C GLY A 334 4.00 4.96 7.65
N GLU A 335 4.83 4.99 8.71
CA GLU A 335 5.82 6.07 8.90
C GLU A 335 6.81 6.09 7.73
N ARG A 336 6.97 7.24 7.05
CA ARG A 336 7.83 7.39 5.86
C ARG A 336 7.55 6.36 4.74
N ALA A 337 6.35 5.78 4.66
CA ALA A 337 5.98 4.92 3.54
C ALA A 337 5.93 5.75 2.24
N GLN A 338 6.38 5.18 1.11
CA GLN A 338 6.53 5.87 -0.17
C GLN A 338 5.95 5.04 -1.32
N ALA A 339 4.86 5.50 -1.92
CA ALA A 339 4.28 4.96 -3.15
C ALA A 339 4.38 6.03 -4.26
N LEU A 340 5.42 5.95 -5.09
CA LEU A 340 5.90 7.08 -5.89
C LEU A 340 5.42 7.07 -7.36
N ALA A 341 4.60 6.10 -7.74
CA ALA A 341 4.12 5.90 -9.11
C ALA A 341 2.68 5.37 -9.11
N ASN A 342 2.04 5.39 -10.28
CA ASN A 342 0.64 4.98 -10.42
C ASN A 342 0.45 3.50 -9.99
N GLY A 343 -0.62 3.21 -9.26
CA GLY A 343 -0.93 1.88 -8.74
C GLY A 343 0.08 1.32 -7.73
N ALA A 344 1.10 2.08 -7.31
CA ALA A 344 2.10 1.62 -6.36
C ALA A 344 1.50 1.47 -4.95
N VAL A 345 1.87 0.40 -4.23
CA VAL A 345 1.39 0.10 -2.88
C VAL A 345 2.58 -0.09 -1.94
N ALA A 346 2.73 0.80 -0.95
CA ALA A 346 3.73 0.74 0.10
C ALA A 346 3.06 0.61 1.48
N LEU A 347 3.21 -0.54 2.16
CA LEU A 347 2.59 -0.82 3.45
C LEU A 347 3.65 -1.23 4.49
N GLY A 348 3.92 -0.34 5.44
CA GLY A 348 4.91 -0.51 6.50
C GLY A 348 5.79 0.72 6.67
N GLY A 349 6.40 0.86 7.85
CA GLY A 349 7.39 1.93 8.09
C GLY A 349 8.58 1.80 7.13
N ASP A 350 8.97 2.89 6.47
CA ASP A 350 10.01 2.94 5.43
C ASP A 350 9.78 2.02 4.21
N ALA A 351 8.57 1.51 3.97
CA ALA A 351 8.26 0.75 2.76
C ALA A 351 8.31 1.66 1.52
N GLN A 352 8.92 1.20 0.42
CA GLN A 352 9.12 1.97 -0.82
C GLN A 352 8.66 1.17 -2.05
N ALA A 353 7.61 1.63 -2.72
CA ALA A 353 7.16 1.15 -4.03
C ALA A 353 7.35 2.29 -5.05
N LYS A 354 8.31 2.13 -5.98
CA LYS A 354 8.90 3.28 -6.70
C LYS A 354 8.51 3.39 -8.18
N LYS A 355 8.02 2.31 -8.80
CA LYS A 355 7.60 2.25 -10.21
C LYS A 355 6.12 1.84 -10.32
N GLY A 356 5.59 1.91 -11.54
CA GLY A 356 4.18 1.62 -11.83
C GLY A 356 3.78 0.21 -11.44
N SER A 357 2.70 0.10 -10.67
CA SER A 357 2.16 -1.16 -10.11
C SER A 357 3.11 -1.92 -9.18
N ASP A 358 4.09 -1.24 -8.57
CA ASP A 358 4.99 -1.85 -7.58
C ASP A 358 4.27 -2.14 -6.25
N VAL A 359 4.61 -3.24 -5.59
CA VAL A 359 4.06 -3.62 -4.28
C VAL A 359 5.21 -3.83 -3.29
N ALA A 360 5.24 -3.06 -2.21
CA ALA A 360 6.23 -3.13 -1.14
C ALA A 360 5.50 -3.23 0.21
N ILE A 361 5.44 -4.43 0.79
CA ILE A 361 4.77 -4.69 2.08
C ILE A 361 5.77 -5.22 3.10
N GLY A 362 5.95 -4.50 4.19
CA GLY A 362 6.89 -4.81 5.26
C GLY A 362 7.78 -3.62 5.61
N ARG A 363 8.29 -3.59 6.84
CA ARG A 363 9.17 -2.50 7.29
C ARG A 363 10.44 -2.45 6.44
N GLY A 364 10.70 -1.31 5.78
CA GLY A 364 11.87 -1.14 4.92
C GLY A 364 11.89 -2.03 3.66
N SER A 365 10.76 -2.60 3.24
CA SER A 365 10.68 -3.34 1.96
C SER A 365 10.81 -2.37 0.78
N VAL A 366 11.46 -2.80 -0.30
CA VAL A 366 11.71 -1.97 -1.49
C VAL A 366 11.32 -2.71 -2.77
N ALA A 367 10.40 -2.14 -3.53
CA ALA A 367 10.15 -2.46 -4.94
C ALA A 367 10.64 -1.28 -5.80
N ASP A 368 11.49 -1.57 -6.79
CA ASP A 368 12.14 -0.56 -7.67
C ASP A 368 12.21 -0.98 -9.16
N GLY A 369 11.76 -2.20 -9.48
CA GLY A 369 11.58 -2.66 -10.85
C GLY A 369 10.10 -2.59 -11.23
N ILE A 370 9.76 -2.19 -12.46
CA ILE A 370 8.35 -2.01 -12.88
C ILE A 370 7.54 -3.29 -12.59
N SER A 371 6.43 -3.11 -11.86
CA SER A 371 5.52 -4.17 -11.42
C SER A 371 6.23 -5.25 -10.57
N ALA A 372 7.21 -4.84 -9.76
CA ALA A 372 7.89 -5.72 -8.82
C ALA A 372 7.13 -5.84 -7.49
N SER A 373 7.34 -6.95 -6.79
CA SER A 373 6.65 -7.28 -5.54
C SER A 373 7.64 -7.69 -4.44
N ALA A 374 7.77 -6.86 -3.42
CA ALA A 374 8.60 -7.09 -2.23
C ALA A 374 7.71 -7.28 -0.98
N PHE A 375 7.67 -8.50 -0.46
CA PHE A 375 6.89 -8.88 0.71
C PHE A 375 7.81 -9.36 1.85
N GLY A 376 7.88 -8.60 2.93
CA GLY A 376 8.62 -8.92 4.14
C GLY A 376 9.56 -7.79 4.59
N PRO A 377 9.93 -7.75 5.89
CA PRO A 377 10.90 -6.78 6.39
C PRO A 377 12.22 -6.79 5.60
N ALA A 378 12.61 -5.63 5.08
CA ALA A 378 13.78 -5.44 4.22
C ALA A 378 13.85 -6.33 2.96
N ALA A 379 12.72 -6.88 2.48
CA ALA A 379 12.63 -7.55 1.19
C ALA A 379 12.92 -6.55 0.04
N LYS A 380 13.58 -7.00 -1.03
CA LYS A 380 14.00 -6.16 -2.17
C LYS A 380 13.65 -6.80 -3.50
N ALA A 381 12.81 -6.15 -4.29
CA ALA A 381 12.41 -6.55 -5.63
C ALA A 381 12.79 -5.43 -6.62
N ASN A 382 14.04 -5.46 -7.09
CA ASN A 382 14.62 -4.39 -7.93
C ASN A 382 14.49 -4.68 -9.43
N GLY A 383 14.22 -5.94 -9.80
CA GLY A 383 14.08 -6.34 -11.19
C GLY A 383 12.67 -6.11 -11.73
N LYS A 384 12.53 -5.84 -13.03
CA LYS A 384 11.23 -5.75 -13.70
C LYS A 384 10.47 -7.07 -13.54
N TYR A 385 9.19 -7.03 -13.12
CA TYR A 385 8.38 -8.22 -12.81
C TYR A 385 9.02 -9.18 -11.77
N SER A 386 9.89 -8.69 -10.88
CA SER A 386 10.55 -9.53 -9.88
C SER A 386 9.69 -9.72 -8.62
N VAL A 387 9.87 -10.86 -7.94
CA VAL A 387 9.15 -11.20 -6.71
C VAL A 387 10.15 -11.57 -5.62
N ALA A 388 10.15 -10.82 -4.52
CA ALA A 388 10.93 -11.10 -3.32
C ALA A 388 9.99 -11.30 -2.14
N LEU A 389 9.95 -12.51 -1.56
CA LEU A 389 9.06 -12.86 -0.44
C LEU A 389 9.89 -13.51 0.69
N GLY A 390 10.01 -12.79 1.81
CA GLY A 390 10.79 -13.19 2.98
C GLY A 390 11.56 -12.03 3.62
N VAL A 391 12.01 -12.21 4.87
CA VAL A 391 12.90 -11.24 5.52
C VAL A 391 14.23 -11.18 4.75
N GLN A 392 14.62 -9.99 4.29
CA GLN A 392 15.86 -9.77 3.52
C GLN A 392 15.99 -10.58 2.21
N SER A 393 14.88 -11.07 1.64
CA SER A 393 14.89 -11.66 0.29
C SER A 393 15.24 -10.60 -0.76
N ASN A 394 15.95 -10.99 -1.82
CA ASN A 394 16.50 -10.07 -2.81
C ASN A 394 16.36 -10.63 -4.22
N ALA A 395 15.34 -10.17 -4.95
CA ALA A 395 15.12 -10.44 -6.37
C ALA A 395 15.59 -9.23 -7.18
N ALA A 396 16.85 -9.27 -7.65
CA ALA A 396 17.50 -8.12 -8.27
C ALA A 396 17.39 -8.10 -9.81
N SER A 397 17.14 -9.24 -10.45
CA SER A 397 17.08 -9.36 -11.91
C SER A 397 15.67 -9.29 -12.48
N THR A 398 15.54 -8.95 -13.77
CA THR A 398 14.29 -9.11 -14.53
C THR A 398 13.71 -10.52 -14.36
N GLN A 399 12.43 -10.58 -13.99
CA GLN A 399 11.67 -11.81 -13.73
C GLN A 399 12.34 -12.75 -12.72
N ALA A 400 13.14 -12.21 -11.79
CA ALA A 400 13.73 -12.97 -10.70
C ALA A 400 12.70 -13.31 -9.61
N ILE A 401 12.84 -14.49 -9.01
CA ILE A 401 12.01 -14.94 -7.89
C ILE A 401 12.94 -15.31 -6.71
N ALA A 402 12.80 -14.61 -5.58
CA ALA A 402 13.52 -14.89 -4.34
C ALA A 402 12.52 -15.17 -3.21
N LEU A 403 12.32 -16.44 -2.85
CA LEU A 403 11.37 -16.89 -1.85
C LEU A 403 12.09 -17.60 -0.69
N GLY A 404 12.16 -16.93 0.46
CA GLY A 404 12.82 -17.40 1.68
C GLY A 404 13.57 -16.28 2.39
N ARG A 405 13.91 -16.48 3.67
CA ARG A 405 14.77 -15.54 4.42
C ARG A 405 16.13 -15.46 3.75
N GLY A 406 16.61 -14.26 3.45
CA GLY A 406 17.94 -14.07 2.84
C GLY A 406 18.10 -14.64 1.42
N ALA A 407 17.05 -15.16 0.78
CA ALA A 407 17.12 -15.71 -0.57
C ALA A 407 17.62 -14.68 -1.59
N GLN A 408 18.58 -15.05 -2.45
CA GLN A 408 19.22 -14.18 -3.43
C GLN A 408 18.95 -14.68 -4.85
N ALA A 409 18.17 -13.93 -5.64
CA ALA A 409 17.99 -14.13 -7.07
C ALA A 409 18.52 -12.90 -7.81
N ASN A 410 19.83 -12.87 -8.03
CA ASN A 410 20.58 -11.69 -8.46
C ASN A 410 21.50 -11.94 -9.67
N GLY A 411 21.34 -13.08 -10.34
CA GLY A 411 22.25 -13.59 -11.36
C GLY A 411 22.13 -13.06 -12.79
N GLY A 412 21.29 -12.05 -13.04
CA GLY A 412 20.74 -11.81 -14.37
C GLY A 412 19.38 -12.51 -14.57
N GLU A 413 18.81 -12.36 -15.75
CA GLU A 413 17.39 -12.65 -16.05
C GLU A 413 16.96 -14.08 -15.67
N TYR A 414 15.71 -14.22 -15.22
CA TYR A 414 15.05 -15.50 -14.91
C TYR A 414 15.66 -16.31 -13.74
N ALA A 415 16.51 -15.72 -12.90
CA ALA A 415 17.07 -16.37 -11.73
C ALA A 415 15.98 -16.68 -10.66
N THR A 416 15.94 -17.91 -10.16
CA THR A 416 14.95 -18.37 -9.15
C THR A 416 15.64 -19.01 -7.95
N ALA A 417 15.50 -18.39 -6.77
CA ALA A 417 15.99 -18.90 -5.49
C ALA A 417 14.81 -19.19 -4.56
N LEU A 418 14.65 -20.45 -4.16
CA LEU A 418 13.57 -20.93 -3.30
C LEU A 418 14.16 -21.71 -2.11
N GLY A 419 14.17 -21.07 -0.94
CA GLY A 419 14.73 -21.59 0.30
C GLY A 419 15.40 -20.49 1.13
N ASN A 420 15.62 -20.73 2.42
CA ASN A 420 16.40 -19.80 3.24
C ASN A 420 17.85 -19.75 2.73
N ASP A 421 18.37 -18.55 2.51
CA ASP A 421 19.74 -18.30 2.05
C ASP A 421 20.11 -19.04 0.73
N ALA A 422 19.09 -19.40 -0.06
CA ALA A 422 19.24 -19.96 -1.41
C ALA A 422 19.78 -18.90 -2.38
N GLN A 423 20.64 -19.28 -3.31
CA GLN A 423 21.42 -18.37 -4.15
C GLN A 423 21.36 -18.79 -5.63
N ALA A 424 20.60 -18.04 -6.42
CA ALA A 424 20.52 -18.13 -7.87
C ALA A 424 21.23 -16.90 -8.48
N THR A 425 22.53 -17.07 -8.75
CA THR A 425 23.46 -15.96 -9.03
C THR A 425 24.05 -15.99 -10.44
N ALA A 426 23.43 -16.74 -11.36
CA ALA A 426 23.64 -16.59 -12.81
C ALA A 426 22.31 -16.58 -13.58
N ARG A 427 22.33 -16.23 -14.87
CA ARG A 427 21.14 -16.12 -15.72
C ARG A 427 20.49 -17.50 -15.91
N ASN A 428 19.16 -17.53 -15.92
CA ASN A 428 18.36 -18.75 -16.11
C ASN A 428 18.73 -19.88 -15.13
N THR A 429 18.92 -19.55 -13.84
CA THR A 429 19.29 -20.53 -12.80
C THR A 429 18.16 -20.82 -11.83
N LEU A 430 18.14 -22.05 -11.31
CA LEU A 430 17.26 -22.47 -10.22
C LEU A 430 18.09 -22.96 -9.03
N ALA A 431 17.89 -22.37 -7.86
CA ALA A 431 18.40 -22.85 -6.58
C ALA A 431 17.22 -23.21 -5.67
N LEU A 432 16.94 -24.51 -5.54
CA LEU A 432 15.80 -25.05 -4.80
C LEU A 432 16.27 -25.80 -3.55
N GLY A 433 16.18 -25.15 -2.40
CA GLY A 433 16.57 -25.68 -1.10
C GLY A 433 17.29 -24.64 -0.25
N THR A 434 17.21 -24.77 1.07
CA THR A 434 17.97 -23.94 2.02
C THR A 434 19.47 -24.02 1.70
N GLU A 435 20.15 -22.89 1.59
CA GLU A 435 21.57 -22.79 1.21
C GLU A 435 21.94 -23.41 -0.16
N ALA A 436 20.97 -23.75 -1.02
CA ALA A 436 21.26 -24.22 -2.38
C ALA A 436 21.90 -23.10 -3.21
N LYS A 437 22.92 -23.41 -4.02
CA LYS A 437 23.69 -22.43 -4.79
C LYS A 437 23.80 -22.85 -6.26
N SER A 438 23.01 -22.20 -7.11
CA SER A 438 23.18 -22.26 -8.56
C SER A 438 23.82 -20.97 -9.05
N THR A 439 25.13 -21.04 -9.33
CA THR A 439 25.99 -19.87 -9.62
C THR A 439 26.53 -19.87 -11.05
N ILE A 440 25.97 -20.74 -11.91
CA ILE A 440 26.43 -21.02 -13.27
C ILE A 440 25.22 -21.01 -14.18
N GLU A 441 25.33 -20.34 -15.33
CA GLU A 441 24.22 -20.14 -16.27
C GLU A 441 23.48 -21.44 -16.61
N ASN A 442 22.16 -21.36 -16.78
CA ASN A 442 21.27 -22.48 -17.14
C ASN A 442 21.26 -23.68 -16.15
N SER A 443 21.97 -23.59 -15.02
CA SER A 443 22.18 -24.73 -14.12
C SER A 443 21.19 -24.76 -12.94
N VAL A 444 21.03 -25.93 -12.34
CA VAL A 444 20.07 -26.19 -11.27
C VAL A 444 20.76 -26.78 -10.05
N ALA A 445 20.58 -26.17 -8.87
CA ALA A 445 20.94 -26.74 -7.58
C ALA A 445 19.67 -27.22 -6.86
N LEU A 446 19.57 -28.51 -6.58
CA LEU A 446 18.41 -29.15 -5.97
C LEU A 446 18.77 -29.79 -4.62
N GLY A 447 18.08 -29.37 -3.56
CA GLY A 447 18.29 -29.84 -2.19
C GLY A 447 19.16 -28.90 -1.34
N ASN A 448 19.09 -29.08 -0.02
CA ASN A 448 19.82 -28.23 0.94
C ASN A 448 21.35 -28.32 0.74
N GLY A 449 22.03 -27.18 0.67
CA GLY A 449 23.48 -27.10 0.51
C GLY A 449 24.02 -27.68 -0.82
N SER A 450 23.16 -27.88 -1.83
CA SER A 450 23.57 -28.34 -3.15
C SER A 450 24.25 -27.22 -3.92
N THR A 451 25.30 -27.53 -4.67
CA THR A 451 26.12 -26.54 -5.39
C THR A 451 26.35 -26.96 -6.84
N THR A 452 26.12 -26.08 -7.81
CA THR A 452 26.46 -26.37 -9.22
C THR A 452 27.95 -26.24 -9.51
N SER A 453 28.44 -27.04 -10.45
CA SER A 453 29.81 -27.01 -10.98
C SER A 453 29.78 -26.78 -12.50
N LYS A 454 30.91 -26.41 -13.09
CA LYS A 454 30.99 -26.27 -14.57
C LYS A 454 30.68 -27.61 -15.23
N PHE A 455 29.93 -27.56 -16.33
CA PHE A 455 29.74 -28.70 -17.21
C PHE A 455 31.08 -29.14 -17.81
N VAL A 456 31.31 -30.44 -17.93
CA VAL A 456 32.54 -31.04 -18.44
C VAL A 456 32.20 -31.92 -19.66
N PRO A 457 32.52 -31.47 -20.89
CA PRO A 457 32.33 -32.26 -22.11
C PRO A 457 33.06 -33.62 -22.02
N THR A 458 32.30 -34.72 -21.94
CA THR A 458 32.86 -36.06 -21.71
C THR A 458 32.50 -36.97 -22.90
N ASN A 459 33.27 -36.88 -23.99
CA ASN A 459 33.06 -37.67 -25.22
C ASN A 459 33.58 -39.13 -25.12
N SER A 460 34.45 -39.41 -24.13
CA SER A 460 35.13 -40.70 -23.98
C SER A 460 35.66 -40.91 -22.56
N GLY A 461 35.98 -42.15 -22.20
CA GLY A 461 36.65 -42.53 -20.96
C GLY A 461 37.65 -43.66 -21.21
N THR A 462 38.79 -43.65 -20.51
CA THR A 462 39.84 -44.66 -20.66
C THR A 462 39.90 -45.54 -19.41
N VAL A 463 39.90 -46.87 -19.59
CA VAL A 463 40.05 -47.86 -18.50
C VAL A 463 41.11 -48.88 -18.92
N GLY A 464 42.15 -49.07 -18.11
CA GLY A 464 43.21 -50.05 -18.40
C GLY A 464 43.97 -49.84 -19.72
N GLY A 465 43.96 -48.62 -20.27
CA GLY A 465 44.53 -48.30 -21.58
C GLY A 465 43.56 -48.46 -22.77
N TYR A 466 42.34 -48.97 -22.56
CA TYR A 466 41.29 -49.01 -23.57
C TYR A 466 40.39 -47.79 -23.48
N THR A 467 40.19 -47.08 -24.61
CA THR A 467 39.36 -45.88 -24.69
C THR A 467 37.97 -46.21 -25.24
N TYR A 468 36.95 -46.08 -24.39
CA TYR A 468 35.55 -46.07 -24.80
C TYR A 468 35.21 -44.66 -25.27
N GLY A 469 34.79 -44.48 -26.53
CA GLY A 469 34.51 -43.17 -27.11
C GLY A 469 33.16 -43.11 -27.83
N GLY A 470 32.74 -41.89 -28.17
CA GLY A 470 31.47 -41.63 -28.86
C GLY A 470 30.27 -41.52 -27.91
N PHE A 471 30.49 -41.06 -26.67
CA PHE A 471 29.41 -40.84 -25.71
C PHE A 471 28.48 -39.71 -26.16
N ALA A 472 27.16 -39.97 -26.16
CA ALA A 472 26.14 -38.96 -26.43
C ALA A 472 26.04 -37.92 -25.30
N GLY A 473 25.46 -36.75 -25.59
CA GLY A 473 25.24 -35.69 -24.60
C GLY A 473 26.51 -34.94 -24.13
N ALA A 474 27.69 -35.26 -24.67
CA ALA A 474 28.95 -34.60 -24.34
C ALA A 474 29.02 -33.13 -24.80
N THR A 475 28.09 -32.68 -25.65
CA THR A 475 27.88 -31.28 -26.01
C THR A 475 26.46 -30.85 -25.65
N SER A 476 26.27 -29.55 -25.43
CA SER A 476 24.98 -28.96 -25.08
C SER A 476 24.80 -27.62 -25.77
N GLY A 477 23.58 -27.32 -26.23
CA GLY A 477 23.22 -26.04 -26.84
C GLY A 477 23.19 -24.84 -25.88
N LEU A 478 23.51 -25.04 -24.60
CA LEU A 478 23.41 -24.04 -23.53
C LEU A 478 24.76 -23.34 -23.26
N ASN A 479 25.49 -22.92 -24.31
CA ASN A 479 26.72 -22.10 -24.23
C ASN A 479 27.71 -22.51 -23.12
N ASN A 480 28.43 -23.61 -23.35
CA ASN A 480 29.23 -24.39 -22.37
C ASN A 480 28.44 -25.41 -21.54
N GLY A 481 27.12 -25.50 -21.69
CA GLY A 481 26.30 -26.55 -21.09
C GLY A 481 25.79 -26.24 -19.68
N ALA A 482 24.99 -27.14 -19.13
CA ALA A 482 24.30 -26.97 -17.86
C ALA A 482 24.43 -28.21 -16.98
N VAL A 483 24.38 -28.02 -15.66
CA VAL A 483 24.46 -29.12 -14.67
C VAL A 483 23.26 -29.04 -13.72
N LEU A 484 22.57 -30.18 -13.56
CA LEU A 484 21.71 -30.42 -12.41
C LEU A 484 22.57 -31.02 -11.28
N SER A 485 22.73 -30.28 -10.19
CA SER A 485 23.42 -30.75 -8.99
C SER A 485 22.41 -31.09 -7.90
N VAL A 486 22.49 -32.32 -7.38
CA VAL A 486 21.67 -32.83 -6.28
C VAL A 486 22.41 -32.82 -4.93
N GLY A 487 23.60 -32.23 -4.85
CA GLY A 487 24.43 -32.22 -3.64
C GLY A 487 25.66 -31.32 -3.74
N SER A 488 26.65 -31.60 -2.90
CA SER A 488 27.98 -30.99 -2.93
C SER A 488 29.03 -32.06 -2.61
N ALA A 489 30.31 -31.78 -2.82
CA ALA A 489 31.38 -32.77 -2.63
C ALA A 489 31.42 -33.30 -1.18
N GLY A 490 31.37 -34.62 -1.00
CA GLY A 490 31.24 -35.29 0.30
C GLY A 490 29.84 -35.22 0.91
N LYS A 491 28.86 -34.73 0.16
CA LYS A 491 27.43 -34.63 0.52
C LYS A 491 26.55 -35.01 -0.69
N GLU A 492 26.97 -36.06 -1.38
CA GLU A 492 26.26 -36.64 -2.52
C GLU A 492 24.90 -37.21 -2.09
N ARG A 493 23.93 -37.24 -3.01
CA ARG A 493 22.60 -37.83 -2.77
C ARG A 493 22.33 -38.94 -3.77
N GLN A 494 21.72 -40.02 -3.29
CA GLN A 494 21.15 -41.04 -4.15
C GLN A 494 19.93 -40.47 -4.88
N ILE A 495 19.82 -40.75 -6.18
CA ILE A 495 18.60 -40.53 -6.96
C ILE A 495 17.89 -41.89 -7.02
N GLN A 496 16.77 -42.01 -6.32
CA GLN A 496 16.01 -43.26 -6.21
C GLN A 496 14.87 -43.32 -7.23
N ASN A 497 14.31 -44.51 -7.44
CA ASN A 497 13.19 -44.77 -8.35
C ASN A 497 13.46 -44.40 -9.83
N VAL A 498 14.73 -44.50 -10.27
CA VAL A 498 15.13 -44.31 -11.66
C VAL A 498 14.77 -45.55 -12.47
N ALA A 499 13.81 -45.42 -13.40
CA ALA A 499 13.46 -46.44 -14.38
C ALA A 499 14.66 -46.78 -15.28
N ALA A 500 14.64 -47.96 -15.92
CA ALA A 500 15.73 -48.37 -16.80
C ALA A 500 15.81 -47.47 -18.05
N GLY A 501 16.93 -46.79 -18.25
CA GLY A 501 17.17 -45.95 -19.42
C GLY A 501 17.39 -46.78 -20.70
N ARG A 502 17.12 -46.21 -21.87
CA ARG A 502 17.41 -46.87 -23.16
C ARG A 502 18.92 -47.08 -23.30
N ILE A 503 19.33 -48.25 -23.79
CA ILE A 503 20.74 -48.57 -24.04
C ILE A 503 20.99 -48.52 -25.55
N SER A 504 21.60 -47.43 -26.03
CA SER A 504 22.02 -47.24 -27.43
C SER A 504 23.16 -46.22 -27.50
N GLN A 505 23.84 -46.13 -28.64
CA GLN A 505 24.95 -45.17 -28.86
C GLN A 505 24.51 -43.69 -28.72
N THR A 506 23.22 -43.39 -28.94
CA THR A 506 22.67 -42.03 -28.92
C THR A 506 21.85 -41.73 -27.66
N SER A 507 21.74 -42.66 -26.72
CA SER A 507 20.94 -42.48 -25.51
C SER A 507 21.56 -41.46 -24.56
N THR A 508 20.70 -40.64 -23.94
CA THR A 508 21.06 -39.69 -22.88
C THR A 508 20.24 -39.95 -21.61
N ASP A 509 19.59 -41.10 -21.52
CA ASP A 509 18.82 -41.52 -20.35
C ASP A 509 19.76 -41.90 -19.20
N ALA A 510 19.31 -41.71 -17.96
CA ALA A 510 20.05 -42.20 -16.79
C ALA A 510 20.05 -43.74 -16.74
N ILE A 511 21.19 -44.32 -16.37
CA ILE A 511 21.33 -45.76 -16.13
C ILE A 511 21.10 -46.05 -14.64
N ASN A 512 20.27 -47.04 -14.34
CA ASN A 512 19.99 -47.45 -12.97
C ASN A 512 20.86 -48.64 -12.51
N GLY A 513 20.77 -48.99 -11.22
CA GLY A 513 21.57 -50.06 -10.63
C GLY A 513 21.32 -51.45 -11.22
N SER A 514 20.09 -51.78 -11.64
CA SER A 514 19.78 -53.11 -12.19
C SER A 514 20.33 -53.31 -13.61
N GLN A 515 20.41 -52.24 -14.41
CA GLN A 515 21.07 -52.27 -15.71
C GLN A 515 22.58 -52.51 -15.59
N LEU A 516 23.25 -51.79 -14.69
CA LEU A 516 24.67 -52.00 -14.42
C LEU A 516 24.93 -53.40 -13.84
N PHE A 517 24.06 -53.87 -12.93
CA PHE A 517 24.11 -55.22 -12.40
C PHE A 517 23.96 -56.29 -13.49
N ALA A 518 23.06 -56.11 -14.46
CA ALA A 518 22.91 -57.06 -15.57
C ALA A 518 24.19 -57.18 -16.42
N VAL A 519 24.89 -56.05 -16.66
CA VAL A 519 26.19 -56.05 -17.35
C VAL A 519 27.28 -56.69 -16.50
N ALA A 520 27.38 -56.33 -15.21
CA ALA A 520 28.36 -56.89 -14.29
C ALA A 520 28.19 -58.41 -14.14
N ASN A 521 26.95 -58.88 -13.94
CA ASN A 521 26.59 -60.30 -13.89
C ASN A 521 26.92 -61.03 -15.20
N ARG A 522 26.79 -60.38 -16.36
CA ARG A 522 27.22 -60.96 -17.65
C ARG A 522 28.74 -61.01 -17.79
N ILE A 523 29.49 -60.03 -17.28
CA ILE A 523 30.97 -60.04 -17.28
C ILE A 523 31.50 -61.10 -16.31
N GLU A 524 30.90 -61.21 -15.12
CA GLU A 524 31.28 -62.22 -14.13
C GLU A 524 30.97 -63.64 -14.58
N ASN A 525 29.89 -63.82 -15.34
CA ASN A 525 29.52 -65.09 -15.98
C ASN A 525 29.83 -65.10 -17.48
N LEU A 526 30.88 -64.38 -17.92
CA LEU A 526 31.46 -64.60 -19.24
C LEU A 526 31.93 -66.05 -19.29
N ASN A 527 31.32 -66.83 -20.19
CA ASN A 527 31.45 -68.28 -20.19
C ASN A 527 32.93 -68.70 -20.06
N PRO A 528 33.31 -69.46 -19.01
CA PRO A 528 34.57 -70.20 -19.01
C PRO A 528 34.79 -70.90 -20.36
N PHE A 529 36.01 -70.86 -20.88
CA PHE A 529 36.31 -71.46 -22.18
C PHE A 529 35.96 -72.95 -22.14
N VAL A 530 34.97 -73.34 -22.94
CA VAL A 530 34.50 -74.72 -23.02
C VAL A 530 35.28 -75.44 -24.10
N PHE A 531 36.15 -76.35 -23.68
CA PHE A 531 36.88 -77.25 -24.58
C PHE A 531 36.24 -78.64 -24.53
N SER A 532 35.92 -79.21 -25.69
CA SER A 532 35.67 -80.66 -25.82
C SER A 532 37.03 -81.35 -25.94
N GLY A 533 37.34 -82.21 -24.97
CA GLY A 533 38.57 -83.00 -24.98
C GLY A 533 38.29 -84.40 -25.52
N HIS A 534 39.02 -84.81 -26.56
CA HIS A 534 39.14 -86.22 -26.92
C HIS A 534 40.43 -86.76 -26.29
N ASN A 535 40.37 -87.93 -25.64
CA ASN A 535 41.53 -88.53 -24.99
C ASN A 535 42.54 -89.16 -25.96
N GLU A 536 42.12 -89.49 -27.18
CA GLU A 536 42.97 -90.00 -28.26
C GLU A 536 42.32 -89.73 -29.64
N SER A 537 43.07 -90.00 -30.72
CA SER A 537 42.82 -89.60 -32.11
C SER A 537 41.35 -89.51 -32.57
N GLY A 538 40.85 -88.28 -32.77
CA GLY A 538 39.85 -87.86 -33.79
C GLY A 538 38.47 -88.55 -33.88
N SER A 539 38.20 -89.61 -33.11
CA SER A 539 36.99 -90.45 -33.25
C SER A 539 36.58 -91.14 -31.94
N SER A 540 37.25 -90.84 -30.82
CA SER A 540 36.84 -91.29 -29.47
C SER A 540 35.61 -90.50 -28.99
N PRO A 541 34.58 -91.13 -28.37
CA PRO A 541 33.42 -90.42 -27.84
C PRO A 541 33.79 -89.38 -26.78
N ASP A 542 32.92 -88.37 -26.60
CA ASP A 542 33.13 -87.27 -25.64
C ASP A 542 33.45 -87.79 -24.22
N VAL A 543 34.71 -87.67 -23.80
CA VAL A 543 35.16 -88.04 -22.44
C VAL A 543 34.96 -86.92 -21.41
N GLY A 544 34.27 -85.84 -21.79
CA GLY A 544 33.83 -84.80 -20.89
C GLY A 544 34.01 -83.39 -21.45
N ARG A 545 33.11 -82.51 -21.01
CA ARG A 545 33.16 -81.07 -21.28
C ARG A 545 34.13 -80.41 -20.28
N TYR A 546 35.26 -79.90 -20.75
CA TYR A 546 36.21 -79.19 -19.90
C TYR A 546 35.89 -77.70 -19.88
N THR A 547 35.54 -77.20 -18.70
CA THR A 547 35.12 -75.82 -18.47
C THR A 547 36.23 -75.06 -17.78
N TYR A 548 37.05 -74.32 -18.54
CA TYR A 548 38.16 -73.55 -17.98
C TYR A 548 37.66 -72.21 -17.41
N ASP A 549 37.51 -72.14 -16.09
CA ASP A 549 37.26 -70.89 -15.37
C ASP A 549 38.57 -70.13 -15.07
N PRO A 550 38.83 -68.98 -15.72
CA PRO A 550 40.01 -68.16 -15.47
C PRO A 550 40.03 -67.53 -14.06
N LYS A 551 38.95 -67.60 -13.28
CA LYS A 551 38.89 -67.13 -11.88
C LYS A 551 39.38 -68.15 -10.86
N SER A 552 39.70 -69.37 -11.27
CA SER A 552 40.13 -70.42 -10.34
C SER A 552 41.53 -70.15 -9.77
N ASN A 553 41.60 -69.85 -8.47
CA ASN A 553 42.86 -69.67 -7.73
C ASN A 553 43.72 -70.95 -7.60
N ALA A 554 43.32 -72.07 -8.22
CA ALA A 554 43.94 -73.39 -8.09
C ALA A 554 45.20 -73.61 -8.96
N GLY A 555 45.76 -72.56 -9.59
CA GLY A 555 46.97 -72.69 -10.41
C GLY A 555 46.77 -73.45 -11.73
N ASN A 556 45.53 -73.49 -12.25
CA ASN A 556 45.18 -74.20 -13.48
C ASN A 556 45.85 -73.58 -14.71
N THR A 557 47.03 -74.10 -15.07
CA THR A 557 47.70 -73.75 -16.33
C THR A 557 47.02 -74.51 -17.47
N LEU A 558 46.39 -73.81 -18.42
CA LEU A 558 45.75 -74.44 -19.57
C LEU A 558 46.81 -75.07 -20.49
N LYS A 559 47.00 -76.39 -20.38
CA LYS A 559 47.98 -77.14 -21.16
C LYS A 559 47.33 -77.77 -22.39
N LEU A 560 47.43 -77.07 -23.52
CA LEU A 560 47.05 -77.58 -24.84
C LEU A 560 48.06 -78.65 -25.28
N ILE A 561 47.59 -79.86 -25.55
CA ILE A 561 48.39 -80.99 -26.06
C ILE A 561 47.87 -81.33 -27.45
N ALA A 562 48.78 -81.43 -28.43
CA ALA A 562 48.41 -81.90 -29.76
C ALA A 562 48.29 -83.43 -29.75
N GLY A 563 47.21 -83.96 -30.33
CA GLY A 563 47.05 -85.41 -30.52
C GLY A 563 48.06 -85.98 -31.53
N GLU A 564 48.19 -87.31 -31.58
CA GLU A 564 49.09 -87.96 -32.53
C GLU A 564 48.81 -87.53 -33.98
N GLY A 565 49.88 -87.35 -34.75
CA GLY A 565 49.82 -86.80 -36.10
C GLY A 565 49.69 -85.27 -36.18
N LEU A 566 49.49 -84.54 -35.08
CA LEU A 566 49.49 -83.07 -35.05
C LEU A 566 50.70 -82.55 -34.26
N LYS A 567 51.49 -81.67 -34.89
CA LYS A 567 52.58 -80.93 -34.24
C LYS A 567 52.13 -79.50 -33.99
N MET A 568 52.03 -79.13 -32.72
CA MET A 568 51.81 -77.74 -32.28
C MET A 568 53.15 -77.08 -31.98
N THR A 569 53.48 -76.02 -32.71
CA THR A 569 54.68 -75.20 -32.48
C THR A 569 54.27 -73.80 -32.05
N SER A 570 54.79 -73.34 -30.91
CA SER A 570 54.65 -71.95 -30.48
C SER A 570 55.68 -71.07 -31.18
N ASN A 571 55.30 -69.85 -31.54
CA ASN A 571 56.25 -68.82 -31.99
C ASN A 571 56.88 -68.01 -30.84
N GLY A 572 56.54 -68.32 -29.58
CA GLY A 572 57.03 -67.63 -28.39
C GLY A 572 56.18 -66.44 -27.93
N THR A 573 55.16 -66.04 -28.69
CA THR A 573 54.27 -64.90 -28.38
C THR A 573 52.80 -65.33 -28.32
N ASN A 574 52.49 -66.33 -27.49
CA ASN A 574 51.13 -66.88 -27.26
C ASN A 574 50.37 -67.38 -28.51
N GLU A 575 51.02 -67.41 -29.67
CA GLU A 575 50.50 -67.98 -30.91
C GLU A 575 51.05 -69.40 -31.10
N TYR A 576 50.17 -70.29 -31.55
CA TYR A 576 50.45 -71.71 -31.72
C TYR A 576 49.96 -72.17 -33.09
N THR A 577 50.88 -72.62 -33.94
CA THR A 577 50.56 -73.16 -35.27
C THR A 577 50.41 -74.68 -35.17
N LEU A 578 49.33 -75.22 -35.72
CA LEU A 578 49.04 -76.65 -35.73
C LEU A 578 49.26 -77.22 -37.14
N SER A 579 50.12 -78.24 -37.25
CA SER A 579 50.49 -78.86 -38.53
C SER A 579 50.33 -80.39 -38.48
N VAL A 580 49.81 -80.99 -39.54
CA VAL A 580 49.69 -82.46 -39.65
C VAL A 580 51.02 -83.05 -40.12
N VAL A 581 51.49 -84.11 -39.46
CA VAL A 581 52.70 -84.86 -39.80
C VAL A 581 52.29 -86.21 -40.38
N GLY A 582 52.22 -86.31 -41.71
CA GLY A 582 52.07 -87.60 -42.42
C GLY A 582 51.05 -87.59 -43.56
N GLY A 583 51.47 -87.18 -44.76
CA GLY A 583 50.65 -87.21 -45.98
C GLY A 583 51.38 -86.58 -47.17
N GLY A 584 52.14 -87.39 -47.91
CA GLY A 584 53.02 -86.93 -48.99
C GLY A 584 52.31 -86.51 -50.28
N ALA A 585 53.04 -85.78 -51.15
CA ALA A 585 52.49 -85.11 -52.33
C ALA A 585 52.70 -85.87 -53.66
N LYS A 586 51.88 -85.52 -54.68
CA LYS A 586 52.31 -84.94 -55.99
C LYS A 586 51.43 -85.38 -57.19
N GLY A 587 51.10 -84.44 -58.09
CA GLY A 587 50.60 -84.73 -59.44
C GLY A 587 50.14 -83.48 -60.23
N GLU A 588 50.86 -83.12 -61.28
CA GLU A 588 50.43 -82.15 -62.33
C GLU A 588 49.52 -82.90 -63.36
N LYS A 589 48.77 -82.33 -64.33
CA LYS A 589 48.89 -81.12 -65.17
C LYS A 589 47.58 -80.93 -65.98
N GLY A 590 47.25 -79.74 -66.49
CA GLY A 590 46.31 -79.62 -67.63
C GLY A 590 45.82 -78.20 -68.04
N ASP A 591 46.35 -77.67 -69.14
CA ASP A 591 45.76 -76.61 -69.98
C ASP A 591 44.81 -77.27 -71.02
N ALA A 592 43.78 -76.66 -71.64
CA ALA A 592 43.04 -75.40 -71.47
C ALA A 592 41.70 -75.50 -72.24
N GLY A 593 40.78 -74.53 -72.07
CA GLY A 593 39.58 -74.38 -72.91
C GLY A 593 39.00 -72.95 -72.86
N PRO A 594 38.71 -72.28 -74.00
CA PRO A 594 38.26 -70.89 -74.03
C PRO A 594 36.76 -70.68 -73.79
N ALA A 595 36.36 -69.41 -73.63
CA ALA A 595 35.10 -68.97 -73.04
C ALA A 595 33.87 -68.88 -73.98
N GLY A 596 32.68 -68.84 -73.36
CA GLY A 596 31.40 -68.35 -73.92
C GLY A 596 30.75 -67.33 -72.96
N PRO A 597 29.87 -66.42 -73.44
CA PRO A 597 30.08 -65.00 -73.13
C PRO A 597 29.20 -64.31 -72.07
N LYS A 598 29.75 -63.17 -71.64
CA LYS A 598 29.28 -62.04 -70.82
C LYS A 598 27.82 -61.56 -71.01
N GLY A 599 27.21 -61.17 -69.89
CA GLY A 599 26.20 -60.11 -69.74
C GLY A 599 25.75 -60.01 -68.26
N GLU A 600 25.27 -58.88 -67.72
CA GLU A 600 25.65 -57.48 -67.97
C GLU A 600 25.48 -56.65 -66.65
N LYS A 601 25.58 -55.31 -66.67
CA LYS A 601 25.84 -54.45 -65.49
C LYS A 601 24.60 -53.70 -64.96
N GLY A 602 24.43 -53.64 -63.62
CA GLY A 602 23.75 -52.56 -62.85
C GLY A 602 22.22 -52.44 -63.04
N ASP A 603 21.39 -51.94 -62.10
CA ASP A 603 21.58 -50.83 -61.17
C ASP A 603 20.57 -50.86 -59.97
N ALA A 604 20.74 -49.89 -59.06
CA ALA A 604 19.85 -49.34 -58.02
C ALA A 604 18.53 -50.03 -57.60
N GLY A 605 18.29 -50.08 -56.27
CA GLY A 605 16.97 -50.39 -55.70
C GLY A 605 16.07 -49.16 -55.49
N PRO A 606 14.75 -49.38 -55.29
CA PRO A 606 13.95 -48.45 -54.49
C PRO A 606 13.03 -49.13 -53.44
N ALA A 607 12.61 -48.30 -52.48
CA ALA A 607 11.47 -48.38 -51.55
C ALA A 607 10.63 -49.67 -51.42
N GLY A 608 10.38 -50.09 -50.17
CA GLY A 608 9.33 -51.05 -49.82
C GLY A 608 7.95 -50.38 -49.58
N PRO A 609 6.87 -51.14 -49.53
CA PRO A 609 5.58 -50.72 -48.99
C PRO A 609 5.25 -51.37 -47.63
N LYS A 610 4.75 -50.53 -46.72
CA LYS A 610 3.57 -50.73 -45.85
C LYS A 610 3.06 -52.18 -45.67
N GLY A 611 3.04 -52.65 -44.42
CA GLY A 611 2.38 -53.91 -44.04
C GLY A 611 0.89 -53.76 -43.73
N ASP A 612 0.24 -54.90 -43.44
CA ASP A 612 -1.10 -54.96 -42.85
C ASP A 612 -1.23 -56.16 -41.87
N THR A 613 -1.95 -55.88 -40.79
CA THR A 613 -2.72 -56.72 -39.85
C THR A 613 -2.79 -58.24 -40.08
N GLY A 614 -2.60 -59.04 -39.02
CA GLY A 614 -2.81 -60.50 -39.02
C GLY A 614 -4.15 -60.94 -38.43
N GLU A 615 -4.41 -62.25 -38.40
CA GLU A 615 -5.56 -62.86 -37.73
C GLU A 615 -5.21 -64.05 -36.81
N LYS A 616 -6.04 -64.16 -35.76
CA LYS A 616 -6.32 -65.26 -34.82
C LYS A 616 -5.76 -66.67 -35.07
N GLY A 617 -5.46 -67.36 -33.97
CA GLY A 617 -5.36 -68.83 -33.90
C GLY A 617 -6.56 -69.50 -33.23
N ASP A 618 -6.52 -70.83 -33.16
CA ASP A 618 -7.46 -71.71 -32.45
C ASP A 618 -6.71 -72.73 -31.56
N SER A 619 -7.38 -73.29 -30.55
CA SER A 619 -6.75 -74.05 -29.43
C SER A 619 -7.33 -75.46 -29.22
N ALA A 620 -6.46 -76.45 -28.99
CA ALA A 620 -6.67 -77.75 -28.31
C ALA A 620 -5.33 -78.54 -28.35
N ARG A 621 -4.91 -79.41 -27.40
CA ARG A 621 -5.47 -80.01 -26.16
C ARG A 621 -4.27 -80.62 -25.36
N GLY A 622 -4.48 -81.35 -24.24
CA GLY A 622 -3.51 -82.44 -23.91
C GLY A 622 -2.96 -82.67 -22.48
N LEU A 623 -3.60 -82.25 -21.36
CA LEU A 623 -3.07 -82.54 -20.00
C LEU A 623 -4.00 -83.45 -19.18
N ALA A 624 -3.41 -84.40 -18.44
CA ALA A 624 -4.06 -85.18 -17.38
C ALA A 624 -3.41 -84.89 -16.02
N VAL A 625 -4.22 -84.85 -14.94
CA VAL A 625 -3.75 -84.51 -13.59
C VAL A 625 -4.24 -85.56 -12.59
N GLY A 626 -3.31 -86.12 -11.81
CA GLY A 626 -3.57 -86.94 -10.64
C GLY A 626 -3.07 -86.27 -9.37
N VAL A 627 -3.70 -86.54 -8.23
CA VAL A 627 -3.28 -86.07 -6.91
C VAL A 627 -3.17 -87.28 -6.00
N GLU A 628 -2.07 -87.39 -5.26
CA GLU A 628 -1.81 -88.45 -4.30
C GLU A 628 -1.53 -87.84 -2.93
N ASP A 629 -2.44 -88.10 -1.99
CA ASP A 629 -2.48 -87.48 -0.66
C ASP A 629 -1.67 -88.32 0.34
N ASN A 630 -0.65 -87.73 0.96
CA ASN A 630 0.18 -88.42 1.94
C ASN A 630 -0.11 -87.89 3.36
N ASN A 631 -1.20 -88.38 3.93
CA ASN A 631 -1.84 -87.83 5.15
C ASN A 631 -0.99 -87.91 6.44
N GLU A 632 0.19 -88.56 6.43
CA GLU A 632 1.07 -88.64 7.60
C GLU A 632 1.96 -87.39 7.80
N ASN A 633 2.10 -86.52 6.80
CA ASN A 633 3.00 -85.35 6.88
C ASN A 633 2.40 -84.02 6.38
N GLY A 634 1.11 -83.97 6.05
CA GLY A 634 0.41 -82.76 5.59
C GLY A 634 0.90 -82.27 4.22
N THR A 635 1.22 -83.21 3.32
CA THR A 635 1.67 -82.89 1.95
C THR A 635 0.92 -83.71 0.89
N HIS A 636 0.62 -83.04 -0.22
CA HIS A 636 -0.11 -83.56 -1.36
C HIS A 636 0.79 -83.49 -2.58
N THR A 637 0.99 -84.61 -3.28
CA THR A 637 1.79 -84.62 -4.51
C THR A 637 0.85 -84.54 -5.69
N ILE A 638 0.92 -83.44 -6.45
CA ILE A 638 0.18 -83.27 -7.69
C ILE A 638 1.08 -83.70 -8.84
N THR A 639 0.59 -84.60 -9.67
CA THR A 639 1.27 -85.17 -10.83
C THR A 639 0.52 -84.75 -12.09
N ILE A 640 1.16 -83.92 -12.93
CA ILE A 640 0.64 -83.51 -14.23
C ILE A 640 1.38 -84.30 -15.30
N THR A 641 0.64 -85.07 -16.09
CA THR A 641 1.16 -85.81 -17.24
C THR A 641 0.70 -85.15 -18.52
N ASN A 642 1.63 -84.75 -19.37
CA ASN A 642 1.35 -84.38 -20.74
C ASN A 642 1.07 -85.65 -21.55
N LEU A 643 -0.10 -85.71 -22.19
CA LEU A 643 -0.54 -86.90 -22.93
C LEU A 643 0.10 -87.01 -24.31
N ASP A 644 0.67 -85.92 -24.84
CA ASP A 644 1.23 -85.88 -26.19
C ASP A 644 2.71 -86.33 -26.25
N ASP A 645 3.48 -86.12 -25.17
CA ASP A 645 4.90 -86.51 -25.08
C ASP A 645 5.24 -87.45 -23.90
N GLY A 646 4.26 -87.75 -23.04
CA GLY A 646 4.43 -88.60 -21.85
C GLY A 646 5.26 -87.97 -20.72
N SER A 647 5.62 -86.69 -20.81
CA SER A 647 6.37 -86.00 -19.76
C SER A 647 5.52 -85.81 -18.51
N ILE A 648 6.13 -86.05 -17.35
CA ILE A 648 5.49 -85.97 -16.04
C ILE A 648 6.17 -84.86 -15.23
N THR A 649 5.37 -83.90 -14.77
CA THR A 649 5.80 -82.87 -13.81
C THR A 649 5.08 -83.07 -12.49
N THR A 650 5.84 -83.27 -11.41
CA THR A 650 5.31 -83.39 -10.05
C THR A 650 5.60 -82.13 -9.23
N THR A 651 4.69 -81.79 -8.32
CA THR A 651 4.90 -80.71 -7.34
C THR A 651 4.22 -81.08 -6.03
N ILE A 652 4.96 -80.92 -4.93
CA ILE A 652 4.48 -81.20 -3.58
C ILE A 652 3.94 -79.91 -2.97
N VAL A 653 2.66 -79.92 -2.61
CA VAL A 653 1.97 -78.83 -1.92
C VAL A 653 1.88 -79.18 -0.44
N LYS A 654 2.07 -78.20 0.45
CA LYS A 654 1.88 -78.35 1.90
C LYS A 654 0.69 -77.51 2.36
N ASP A 655 -0.03 -77.97 3.37
CA ASP A 655 -1.11 -77.20 3.98
C ASP A 655 -0.60 -75.91 4.66
N GLY A 656 -1.22 -74.78 4.31
CA GLY A 656 -0.88 -73.47 4.87
C GLY A 656 -1.56 -73.23 6.22
N LYS A 657 -0.77 -73.12 7.30
CA LYS A 657 -1.29 -72.85 8.64
C LYS A 657 -1.71 -71.37 8.82
N ASN A 658 -2.99 -71.10 8.53
CA ASN A 658 -3.83 -69.98 8.98
C ASN A 658 -3.21 -68.57 9.02
N GLY A 659 -3.61 -67.71 8.09
CA GLY A 659 -3.16 -66.31 8.03
C GLY A 659 -3.99 -65.32 8.85
N LYS A 660 -3.43 -64.11 9.01
CA LYS A 660 -4.15 -62.82 9.09
C LYS A 660 -3.18 -61.67 8.76
N ASP A 661 -3.70 -60.73 7.97
CA ASP A 661 -3.28 -59.32 7.85
C ASP A 661 -1.89 -59.01 7.24
N GLY A 662 -1.90 -58.81 5.92
CA GLY A 662 -0.86 -58.13 5.13
C GLY A 662 -1.48 -57.64 3.81
N GLU A 663 -1.58 -56.33 3.62
CA GLU A 663 -2.41 -55.73 2.56
C GLU A 663 -1.86 -55.90 1.13
N ALA A 664 -2.75 -55.79 0.15
CA ALA A 664 -2.54 -56.24 -1.22
C ALA A 664 -1.68 -55.30 -2.10
N GLY A 665 -0.72 -55.89 -2.81
CA GLY A 665 -0.09 -55.27 -3.98
C GLY A 665 -1.08 -55.15 -5.15
N ALA A 666 -0.96 -54.07 -5.93
CA ALA A 666 -1.93 -53.73 -6.96
C ALA A 666 -1.93 -54.69 -8.16
N LYS A 667 -3.12 -54.77 -8.77
CA LYS A 667 -3.55 -55.72 -9.81
C LYS A 667 -3.09 -55.31 -11.22
N GLY A 668 -2.72 -56.31 -12.03
CA GLY A 668 -2.32 -56.12 -13.44
C GLY A 668 -3.46 -55.72 -14.39
N GLU A 669 -3.06 -55.30 -15.58
CA GLU A 669 -3.91 -54.70 -16.62
C GLU A 669 -5.02 -55.62 -17.16
N LYS A 670 -6.11 -55.01 -17.65
CA LYS A 670 -7.14 -55.67 -18.47
C LYS A 670 -7.58 -54.73 -19.59
N GLY A 671 -7.51 -55.20 -20.84
CA GLY A 671 -7.55 -54.38 -22.05
C GLY A 671 -8.94 -54.00 -22.60
N ASP A 672 -8.89 -53.44 -23.82
CA ASP A 672 -9.93 -52.61 -24.44
C ASP A 672 -11.16 -53.34 -24.98
N LYS A 673 -12.34 -52.70 -24.89
CA LYS A 673 -12.92 -51.93 -26.03
C LYS A 673 -14.40 -51.56 -25.79
N GLY A 674 -14.78 -50.35 -26.21
CA GLY A 674 -16.16 -49.97 -26.50
C GLY A 674 -16.30 -48.48 -26.79
N GLU A 675 -16.62 -48.08 -28.01
CA GLU A 675 -16.87 -46.67 -28.36
C GLU A 675 -18.34 -46.28 -28.17
N ALA A 676 -18.52 -45.11 -27.52
CA ALA A 676 -19.63 -44.16 -27.56
C ALA A 676 -21.10 -44.63 -27.68
N GLY A 677 -21.89 -44.27 -26.66
CA GLY A 677 -23.27 -43.83 -26.82
C GLY A 677 -23.40 -42.37 -26.34
N ALA A 678 -24.09 -41.51 -27.09
CA ALA A 678 -24.18 -40.08 -26.78
C ALA A 678 -25.46 -39.70 -26.01
N LYS A 679 -25.29 -38.72 -25.12
CA LYS A 679 -26.29 -37.82 -24.50
C LYS A 679 -27.18 -38.36 -23.36
N GLY A 680 -27.16 -37.59 -22.27
CA GLY A 680 -28.19 -37.51 -21.25
C GLY A 680 -27.89 -36.39 -20.25
N GLU A 681 -28.09 -35.12 -20.62
CA GLU A 681 -28.08 -34.03 -19.63
C GLU A 681 -29.27 -34.20 -18.68
N LYS A 682 -29.03 -34.27 -17.37
CA LYS A 682 -30.12 -34.28 -16.38
C LYS A 682 -29.73 -33.69 -15.03
N GLY A 683 -30.02 -32.39 -14.89
CA GLY A 683 -30.55 -31.78 -13.67
C GLY A 683 -29.53 -31.41 -12.60
N ASP A 684 -29.41 -30.10 -12.36
CA ASP A 684 -28.74 -29.56 -11.19
C ASP A 684 -29.36 -30.12 -9.91
N LYS A 685 -28.52 -30.70 -9.04
CA LYS A 685 -28.91 -30.97 -7.66
C LYS A 685 -28.62 -29.71 -6.86
N GLY A 686 -29.67 -28.96 -6.54
CA GLY A 686 -29.57 -27.64 -5.92
C GLY A 686 -28.74 -27.64 -4.62
N ASP A 687 -28.13 -26.48 -4.36
CA ASP A 687 -27.18 -26.29 -3.26
C ASP A 687 -27.78 -26.65 -1.91
N GLN A 688 -27.19 -27.66 -1.26
CA GLN A 688 -27.38 -27.86 0.16
C GLN A 688 -26.56 -26.78 0.88
N GLY A 689 -27.24 -25.83 1.50
CA GLY A 689 -26.63 -24.65 2.10
C GLY A 689 -25.46 -24.98 3.05
N GLU A 690 -24.44 -24.12 3.03
CA GLU A 690 -23.21 -24.30 3.79
C GLU A 690 -23.50 -24.47 5.29
N ALA A 691 -23.01 -25.59 5.86
CA ALA A 691 -22.93 -25.72 7.30
C ALA A 691 -21.84 -24.77 7.81
N GLY A 692 -22.26 -23.73 8.53
CA GLY A 692 -21.35 -22.66 8.98
C GLY A 692 -20.13 -23.20 9.72
N ALA A 693 -18.94 -22.72 9.36
CA ALA A 693 -17.69 -23.14 9.96
C ALA A 693 -17.70 -22.86 11.47
N LYS A 694 -17.53 -23.93 12.26
CA LYS A 694 -17.30 -23.84 13.70
C LYS A 694 -15.92 -23.23 13.92
N GLY A 695 -15.88 -21.95 14.26
CA GLY A 695 -14.65 -21.19 14.46
C GLY A 695 -13.69 -21.86 15.45
N GLU A 696 -12.40 -21.82 15.12
CA GLU A 696 -11.35 -22.38 15.94
C GLU A 696 -11.19 -21.63 17.27
N LYS A 697 -10.73 -22.36 18.28
CA LYS A 697 -10.46 -21.81 19.62
C LYS A 697 -9.20 -20.94 19.55
N GLY A 698 -9.38 -19.62 19.53
CA GLY A 698 -8.27 -18.68 19.41
C GLY A 698 -7.20 -18.83 20.50
N ASP A 699 -5.94 -18.75 20.09
CA ASP A 699 -4.80 -18.68 20.99
C ASP A 699 -4.76 -17.35 21.76
N LYS A 700 -4.09 -17.40 22.91
CA LYS A 700 -4.03 -16.32 23.89
C LYS A 700 -3.23 -15.14 23.34
N GLY A 701 -3.87 -13.97 23.22
CA GLY A 701 -3.21 -12.74 22.78
C GLY A 701 -2.11 -12.27 23.73
N ASP A 702 -1.03 -11.74 23.17
CA ASP A 702 0.04 -11.10 23.92
C ASP A 702 -0.46 -9.83 24.62
N GLN A 703 -0.01 -9.64 25.86
CA GLN A 703 -0.34 -8.50 26.70
C GLN A 703 0.38 -7.25 26.18
N GLY A 704 -0.37 -6.17 25.96
CA GLY A 704 0.18 -4.90 25.46
C GLY A 704 1.26 -4.28 26.36
N GLU A 705 2.16 -3.53 25.74
CA GLU A 705 3.29 -2.87 26.40
C GLU A 705 2.84 -1.94 27.55
N ALA A 706 3.49 -2.05 28.70
CA ALA A 706 3.26 -1.17 29.82
C ALA A 706 3.81 0.24 29.54
N GLY A 707 3.01 1.27 29.81
CA GLY A 707 3.38 2.67 29.57
C GLY A 707 4.66 3.11 30.32
N ALA A 708 5.32 4.13 29.77
CA ALA A 708 6.63 4.61 30.24
C ALA A 708 6.64 4.89 31.76
N LYS A 709 7.54 4.19 32.46
CA LYS A 709 7.78 4.36 33.89
C LYS A 709 8.54 5.67 34.13
N GLY A 710 8.00 6.54 34.98
CA GLY A 710 8.63 7.81 35.33
C GLY A 710 10.01 7.67 35.96
N GLU A 711 10.80 8.74 35.90
CA GLU A 711 12.18 8.78 36.36
C GLU A 711 12.31 8.35 37.84
N LYS A 712 13.32 7.53 38.10
CA LYS A 712 13.54 6.91 39.40
C LYS A 712 14.30 7.89 40.29
N GLY A 713 13.64 8.35 41.37
CA GLY A 713 14.28 9.20 42.38
C GLY A 713 15.50 8.56 43.04
N ASP A 714 16.39 9.41 43.54
CA ASP A 714 17.69 9.02 44.06
C ASP A 714 17.63 7.99 45.20
N LYS A 715 18.63 7.10 45.22
CA LYS A 715 18.71 5.98 46.16
C LYS A 715 19.22 6.47 47.51
N GLY A 716 18.40 6.33 48.55
CA GLY A 716 18.82 6.59 49.94
C GLY A 716 19.94 5.67 50.42
N ASP A 717 20.73 6.16 51.37
CA ASP A 717 21.95 5.51 51.85
C ASP A 717 21.71 4.13 52.48
N GLN A 718 22.71 3.26 52.31
CA GLN A 718 22.66 1.87 52.73
C GLN A 718 23.05 1.72 54.21
N GLY A 719 22.17 1.11 55.01
CA GLY A 719 22.43 0.80 56.41
C GLY A 719 23.59 -0.20 56.61
N GLU A 720 24.28 -0.08 57.75
CA GLU A 720 25.46 -0.86 58.09
C GLU A 720 25.19 -2.37 58.22
N ALA A 721 26.20 -3.19 57.92
CA ALA A 721 26.08 -4.64 57.89
C ALA A 721 26.18 -5.27 59.30
N GLY A 722 25.25 -6.19 59.60
CA GLY A 722 25.26 -6.97 60.85
C GLY A 722 26.47 -7.91 60.96
N ALA A 723 26.91 -8.16 62.20
CA ALA A 723 28.12 -8.94 62.49
C ALA A 723 28.03 -10.41 62.04
N LYS A 724 29.17 -10.96 61.64
CA LYS A 724 29.34 -12.31 61.10
C LYS A 724 29.32 -13.37 62.22
N GLY A 725 28.44 -14.37 62.09
CA GLY A 725 28.41 -15.53 62.99
C GLY A 725 29.64 -16.43 62.84
N GLU A 726 30.04 -17.07 63.95
CA GLU A 726 31.24 -17.90 64.04
C GLU A 726 31.09 -19.26 63.33
N LYS A 727 32.23 -19.88 63.05
CA LYS A 727 32.36 -21.08 62.21
C LYS A 727 32.18 -22.34 63.06
N GLY A 728 31.24 -23.21 62.68
CA GLY A 728 31.12 -24.55 63.26
C GLY A 728 32.28 -25.47 62.84
N ASP A 729 32.76 -26.28 63.79
CA ASP A 729 33.87 -27.21 63.58
C ASP A 729 33.48 -28.47 62.78
N LYS A 730 34.52 -29.16 62.30
CA LYS A 730 34.43 -30.27 61.35
C LYS A 730 34.18 -31.60 62.08
N GLY A 731 33.15 -32.33 61.67
CA GLY A 731 32.98 -33.76 62.00
C GLY A 731 33.71 -34.67 61.01
N ASP A 732 34.12 -35.85 61.49
CA ASP A 732 35.02 -36.82 60.83
C ASP A 732 34.49 -37.41 59.50
#